data_AF-A0A6P5WLQ1-F1
#
_entry.id   AF-A0A6P5WLQ1-F1
#
_cell.length_a   1.000
_cell.length_b   1.000
_cell.length_c   1.000
_cell.angle_alpha   90.00
_cell.angle_beta   90.00
_cell.angle_gamma   90.00
#
_symmetry.space_group_name_H-M   'P 1'
#
loop_
_entity.id
_entity.type
_entity.pdbx_description
1 polymer ?
#
loop_
_entity_poly.entity_id
_entity_poly.type
_entity_poly.pdbx_seq_one_letter_code
_entity_poly.pdbx_strand_id
1 'polypeptide(L)'
;MSDLDRQIEQLKKCEPLKESEVKALCLKAMEILVEESNVQRVDAPVTICGDIHGQFYDMKELFKVGGDCPKTNYLFLGDFVDRGFYSVETFLLLLALKVRYPDRITLIRGNHESRQITQVYGFYDECLRKYGSVNVWRYCTDIFDYLSLSALIENKIFSVHGGLSPAISNLDQIRTIDRKQEVPHDGAMCDLLWSDPEDIVDGWGLSPRGAGFLFGGSVVTSFNHTNNIDYICRAHQLVMEGYKWMFNNQIVTVWSAPNYCYRCGNVAAILELDENLNKQFRVFDAAPQESRVASGASANLSMDWRYSYKTWLVPIAISDRGTATVQVQGVVIWLNAAIINQEGTLKLLLLYCGCHVKDISINVDGGASWLYQWIIDTFQGKIVSAVDDAIIKKIREGIIKLDSLLQSLPKQMKVNDVVALNVTFVDDPVLSTSSVELEINGLFNGADGISVSNYHLKGSQSFLSSKGSAKMVEISLHEKVFESAASVYFHANYMQWTVDKIPDQSLMNTAGWRFIIPQLYKQYPDDDMNLSIAVTSPPIIRISDHDIDTTIYADFIIEVLNSGETVPVTCISLVMSASCSAKIYRNNLAGSIRLLNFTASLKWSNIGNLHMHLVQAVMSTILKTFFMPYLNLHLRRGFPLPLPHGFTLQNAEIIRLDSRVTVRSDLSFSDRYDSYDLNRLPIHLVTA
;
A
#
# COMPACT_ATOMS: atom_id res chain seq x y z
N MET A 1 -27.54 16.24 1.86
CA MET A 1 -26.38 16.43 0.97
C MET A 1 -26.76 15.82 -0.36
N SER A 2 -26.69 16.55 -1.47
CA SER A 2 -27.00 15.94 -2.78
C SER A 2 -25.95 14.89 -3.11
N ASP A 3 -26.27 13.92 -3.98
CA ASP A 3 -25.31 12.90 -4.40
C ASP A 3 -24.06 13.52 -5.06
N LEU A 4 -24.23 14.65 -5.75
CA LEU A 4 -23.14 15.42 -6.35
C LEU A 4 -22.23 16.09 -5.29
N ASP A 5 -22.80 16.67 -4.22
CA ASP A 5 -21.99 17.26 -3.15
C ASP A 5 -21.16 16.17 -2.43
N ARG A 6 -21.71 14.96 -2.28
CA ARG A 6 -20.96 13.80 -1.76
C ARG A 6 -19.81 13.40 -2.68
N GLN A 7 -20.06 13.32 -3.98
CA GLN A 7 -19.04 13.02 -4.98
C GLN A 7 -17.90 14.06 -4.95
N ILE A 8 -18.23 15.36 -4.83
CA ILE A 8 -17.23 16.43 -4.71
C ILE A 8 -16.39 16.26 -3.45
N GLU A 9 -16.99 16.01 -2.29
CA GLU A 9 -16.25 15.84 -1.04
C GLU A 9 -15.39 14.57 -1.03
N GLN A 10 -15.85 13.49 -1.68
CA GLN A 10 -15.07 12.28 -1.91
C GLN A 10 -13.86 12.57 -2.81
N LEU A 11 -14.07 13.24 -3.95
CA LEU A 11 -13.01 13.61 -4.88
C LEU A 11 -11.99 14.57 -4.24
N LYS A 12 -12.41 15.53 -3.40
CA LYS A 12 -11.50 16.42 -2.65
C LYS A 12 -10.55 15.68 -1.70
N LYS A 13 -10.91 14.48 -1.25
CA LYS A 13 -10.06 13.58 -0.47
C LYS A 13 -9.14 12.71 -1.33
N CYS A 14 -9.17 12.88 -2.65
CA CYS A 14 -8.48 12.05 -3.63
C CYS A 14 -8.99 10.60 -3.65
N GLU A 15 -10.28 10.39 -3.35
CA GLU A 15 -10.92 9.07 -3.38
C GLU A 15 -11.67 8.88 -4.71
N PRO A 16 -11.48 7.76 -5.42
CA PRO A 16 -12.13 7.53 -6.72
C PRO A 16 -13.64 7.31 -6.56
N LEU A 17 -14.43 7.86 -7.47
CA LEU A 17 -15.86 7.56 -7.59
C LEU A 17 -16.08 6.15 -8.18
N LYS A 18 -17.25 5.55 -7.97
CA LYS A 18 -17.61 4.28 -8.64
C LYS A 18 -17.81 4.50 -10.13
N GLU A 19 -17.55 3.48 -10.96
CA GLU A 19 -17.73 3.55 -12.42
C GLU A 19 -19.14 4.06 -12.83
N SER A 20 -20.20 3.60 -12.13
CA SER A 20 -21.57 4.06 -12.37
C SER A 20 -21.79 5.53 -12.06
N GLU A 21 -21.12 6.06 -11.03
CA GLU A 21 -21.18 7.46 -10.62
C GLU A 21 -20.43 8.34 -11.62
N VAL A 22 -19.26 7.88 -12.09
CA VAL A 22 -18.51 8.54 -13.17
C VAL A 22 -19.36 8.66 -14.42
N LYS A 23 -19.99 7.56 -14.85
CA LYS A 23 -20.88 7.56 -16.01
C LYS A 23 -22.00 8.59 -15.87
N ALA A 24 -22.67 8.62 -14.71
CA ALA A 24 -23.75 9.56 -14.44
C ALA A 24 -23.27 11.02 -14.42
N LEU A 25 -22.08 11.27 -13.88
CA LEU A 25 -21.46 12.60 -13.86
C LEU A 25 -21.13 13.08 -15.28
N CYS A 26 -20.50 12.23 -16.10
CA CYS A 26 -20.20 12.54 -17.49
C CYS A 26 -21.47 12.88 -18.28
N LEU A 27 -22.54 12.09 -18.13
CA LEU A 27 -23.82 12.38 -18.82
C LEU A 27 -24.38 13.76 -18.46
N LYS A 28 -24.37 14.13 -17.16
CA LYS A 28 -24.80 15.47 -16.72
C LYS A 28 -23.91 16.58 -17.26
N ALA A 29 -22.60 16.35 -17.32
CA ALA A 29 -21.68 17.34 -17.88
C ALA A 29 -21.90 17.53 -19.39
N MET A 30 -22.18 16.45 -20.12
CA MET A 30 -22.48 16.51 -21.55
C MET A 30 -23.71 17.39 -21.84
N GLU A 31 -24.76 17.30 -21.03
CA GLU A 31 -25.96 18.15 -21.14
C GLU A 31 -25.65 19.65 -21.01
N ILE A 32 -24.61 20.01 -20.26
CA ILE A 32 -24.17 21.40 -20.08
C ILE A 32 -23.23 21.82 -21.23
N LEU A 33 -22.19 21.01 -21.48
CA LEU A 33 -21.12 21.34 -22.43
C LEU A 33 -21.60 21.37 -23.88
N VAL A 34 -22.69 20.68 -24.22
CA VAL A 34 -23.28 20.70 -25.57
C VAL A 34 -23.82 22.07 -25.96
N GLU A 35 -24.27 22.86 -24.98
CA GLU A 35 -24.83 24.21 -25.17
C GLU A 35 -23.74 25.30 -25.20
N GLU A 36 -22.50 24.98 -24.82
CA GLU A 36 -21.39 25.94 -24.80
C GLU A 36 -20.81 26.20 -26.20
N SER A 37 -20.37 27.43 -26.46
CA SER A 37 -19.72 27.77 -27.74
C SER A 37 -18.25 27.34 -27.75
N ASN A 38 -17.64 27.20 -28.94
CA ASN A 38 -16.17 27.00 -29.02
C ASN A 38 -15.38 28.20 -28.49
N VAL A 39 -15.98 29.39 -28.52
CA VAL A 39 -15.44 30.61 -27.91
C VAL A 39 -16.38 31.00 -26.79
N GLN A 40 -16.12 30.48 -25.59
CA GLN A 40 -17.04 30.66 -24.47
C GLN A 40 -16.88 32.04 -23.84
N ARG A 41 -18.01 32.74 -23.65
CA ARG A 41 -17.98 34.05 -22.97
C ARG A 41 -17.80 33.84 -21.47
N VAL A 42 -16.88 34.60 -20.88
CA VAL A 42 -16.60 34.60 -19.45
C VAL A 42 -16.65 36.03 -18.94
N ASP A 43 -17.43 36.28 -17.88
CA ASP A 43 -17.53 37.58 -17.25
C ASP A 43 -16.52 37.69 -16.09
N ALA A 44 -16.01 38.89 -15.84
CA ALA A 44 -15.14 39.19 -14.71
C ALA A 44 -15.97 39.39 -13.41
N PRO A 45 -15.43 39.10 -12.21
CA PRO A 45 -14.07 38.63 -11.93
C PRO A 45 -13.87 37.15 -12.27
N VAL A 46 -12.65 36.76 -12.66
CA VAL A 46 -12.30 35.36 -12.97
C VAL A 46 -10.83 35.05 -12.68
N THR A 47 -10.57 33.82 -12.23
CA THR A 47 -9.22 33.28 -12.02
C THR A 47 -8.88 32.29 -13.14
N ILE A 48 -7.83 32.59 -13.89
CA ILE A 48 -7.35 31.77 -15.00
C ILE A 48 -6.26 30.83 -14.52
N CYS A 49 -6.43 29.54 -14.82
CA CYS A 49 -5.52 28.45 -14.46
C CYS A 49 -4.95 27.82 -15.74
N GLY A 50 -3.64 27.65 -15.79
CA GLY A 50 -2.95 26.92 -16.85
C GLY A 50 -3.00 25.41 -16.66
N ASP A 51 -2.02 24.72 -17.22
CA ASP A 51 -1.88 23.26 -17.17
C ASP A 51 -1.84 22.71 -15.72
N ILE A 52 -2.45 21.54 -15.52
CA ILE A 52 -2.49 20.82 -14.22
C ILE A 52 -1.83 19.44 -14.32
N HIS A 53 -2.00 18.74 -15.45
CA HIS A 53 -1.35 17.45 -15.73
C HIS A 53 -1.53 16.43 -14.59
N GLY A 54 -2.76 16.20 -14.12
CA GLY A 54 -3.07 15.17 -13.11
C GLY A 54 -2.35 15.34 -11.76
N GLN A 55 -1.75 16.51 -11.47
CA GLN A 55 -1.09 16.83 -10.21
C GLN A 55 -2.12 17.26 -9.15
N PHE A 56 -2.95 16.32 -8.70
CA PHE A 56 -4.12 16.59 -7.85
C PHE A 56 -3.83 17.39 -6.57
N TYR A 57 -2.76 17.07 -5.85
CA TYR A 57 -2.43 17.79 -4.62
C TYR A 57 -1.97 19.22 -4.89
N ASP A 58 -1.31 19.46 -6.02
CA ASP A 58 -0.95 20.81 -6.44
C ASP A 58 -2.18 21.61 -6.88
N MET A 59 -3.17 20.96 -7.52
CA MET A 59 -4.48 21.56 -7.78
C MET A 59 -5.22 21.92 -6.47
N LYS A 60 -5.04 21.16 -5.39
CA LYS A 60 -5.57 21.56 -4.08
C LYS A 60 -4.89 22.80 -3.52
N GLU A 61 -3.58 22.95 -3.71
CA GLU A 61 -2.89 24.21 -3.37
C GLU A 61 -3.38 25.36 -4.24
N LEU A 62 -3.61 25.13 -5.54
CA LEU A 62 -4.24 26.11 -6.43
C LEU A 62 -5.58 26.63 -5.86
N PHE A 63 -6.48 25.74 -5.42
CA PHE A 63 -7.75 26.17 -4.81
C PHE A 63 -7.58 26.89 -3.47
N LYS A 64 -6.56 26.56 -2.67
CA LYS A 64 -6.25 27.31 -1.45
C LYS A 64 -5.76 28.73 -1.75
N VAL A 65 -4.99 28.88 -2.83
CA VAL A 65 -4.40 30.15 -3.24
C VAL A 65 -5.42 31.05 -3.96
N GLY A 66 -6.23 30.50 -4.87
CA GLY A 66 -7.27 31.24 -5.62
C GLY A 66 -8.64 31.31 -4.93
N GLY A 67 -8.88 30.48 -3.91
CA GLY A 67 -10.13 30.42 -3.17
C GLY A 67 -11.14 29.40 -3.72
N ASP A 68 -12.01 28.89 -2.86
CA ASP A 68 -12.95 27.83 -3.25
C ASP A 68 -14.13 28.31 -4.11
N CYS A 69 -14.53 27.49 -5.09
CA CYS A 69 -15.83 27.61 -5.75
C CYS A 69 -16.97 27.35 -4.72
N PRO A 70 -18.08 28.12 -4.72
CA PRO A 70 -18.51 29.11 -5.72
C PRO A 70 -18.11 30.56 -5.43
N LYS A 71 -17.22 30.83 -4.46
CA LYS A 71 -16.80 32.21 -4.15
C LYS A 71 -15.90 32.79 -5.25
N THR A 72 -15.11 31.93 -5.90
CA THR A 72 -14.22 32.29 -7.00
C THR A 72 -14.73 31.68 -8.31
N ASN A 73 -14.70 32.46 -9.39
CA ASN A 73 -14.94 31.99 -10.76
C ASN A 73 -13.61 31.49 -11.36
N TYR A 74 -13.64 30.38 -12.07
CA TYR A 74 -12.44 29.78 -12.66
C TYR A 74 -12.59 29.53 -14.17
N LEU A 75 -11.51 29.83 -14.90
CA LEU A 75 -11.28 29.40 -16.27
C LEU A 75 -10.04 28.51 -16.30
N PHE A 76 -10.20 27.24 -16.63
CA PHE A 76 -9.10 26.28 -16.76
C PHE A 76 -8.73 26.07 -18.22
N LEU A 77 -7.44 26.27 -18.55
CA LEU A 77 -6.93 26.33 -19.92
C LEU A 77 -6.52 24.98 -20.52
N GLY A 78 -7.15 23.87 -20.13
CA GLY A 78 -6.83 22.53 -20.64
C GLY A 78 -5.68 21.82 -19.92
N ASP A 79 -5.31 20.65 -20.42
CA ASP A 79 -4.27 19.77 -19.87
C ASP A 79 -4.51 19.42 -18.40
N PHE A 80 -5.67 18.82 -18.15
CA PHE A 80 -6.13 18.36 -16.83
C PHE A 80 -5.54 17.00 -16.46
N VAL A 81 -5.27 16.16 -17.46
CA VAL A 81 -4.88 14.76 -17.32
C VAL A 81 -3.46 14.50 -17.80
N ASP A 82 -2.97 13.28 -17.57
CA ASP A 82 -1.63 12.77 -17.91
C ASP A 82 -0.48 13.41 -17.11
N ARG A 83 0.70 12.76 -17.16
CA ARG A 83 1.97 13.15 -16.50
C ARG A 83 1.96 13.17 -14.97
N GLY A 84 0.84 13.47 -14.34
CA GLY A 84 0.59 13.35 -12.91
C GLY A 84 -0.01 12.00 -12.52
N PHE A 85 -0.12 11.75 -11.20
CA PHE A 85 -0.51 10.44 -10.67
C PHE A 85 -2.03 10.26 -10.51
N TYR A 86 -2.79 11.35 -10.57
CA TYR A 86 -4.19 11.42 -10.15
C TYR A 86 -5.04 12.15 -11.19
N SER A 87 -4.88 11.78 -12.47
CA SER A 87 -5.61 12.40 -13.58
C SER A 87 -7.12 12.14 -13.47
N VAL A 88 -7.52 10.95 -13.00
CA VAL A 88 -8.93 10.59 -12.78
C VAL A 88 -9.57 11.54 -11.76
N GLU A 89 -9.00 11.69 -10.57
CA GLU A 89 -9.57 12.54 -9.54
C GLU A 89 -9.48 14.02 -9.91
N THR A 90 -8.41 14.43 -10.59
CA THR A 90 -8.22 15.80 -11.09
C THR A 90 -9.34 16.18 -12.04
N PHE A 91 -9.51 15.42 -13.13
CA PHE A 91 -10.52 15.73 -14.14
C PHE A 91 -11.94 15.59 -13.59
N LEU A 92 -12.23 14.53 -12.82
CA LEU A 92 -13.57 14.32 -12.27
C LEU A 92 -13.95 15.39 -11.23
N LEU A 93 -13.00 15.94 -10.46
CA LEU A 93 -13.28 17.04 -9.54
C LEU A 93 -13.64 18.31 -10.32
N LEU A 94 -12.87 18.66 -11.36
CA LEU A 94 -13.19 19.80 -12.23
C LEU A 94 -14.54 19.63 -12.91
N LEU A 95 -14.84 18.42 -13.39
CA LEU A 95 -16.12 18.09 -14.03
C LEU A 95 -17.29 18.15 -13.05
N ALA A 96 -17.12 17.64 -11.83
CA ALA A 96 -18.13 17.72 -10.77
C ALA A 96 -18.41 19.17 -10.35
N LEU A 97 -17.37 20.00 -10.25
CA LEU A 97 -17.51 21.44 -9.99
C LEU A 97 -18.21 22.15 -11.15
N LYS A 98 -17.91 21.80 -12.41
CA LYS A 98 -18.62 22.30 -13.59
C LYS A 98 -20.11 21.96 -13.55
N VAL A 99 -20.45 20.71 -13.26
CA VAL A 99 -21.87 20.30 -13.15
C VAL A 99 -22.56 21.01 -11.99
N ARG A 100 -21.86 21.23 -10.87
CA ARG A 100 -22.43 21.85 -9.67
C ARG A 100 -22.60 23.37 -9.81
N TYR A 101 -21.69 24.02 -10.52
CA TYR A 101 -21.58 25.47 -10.68
C TYR A 101 -21.27 25.83 -12.14
N PRO A 102 -22.21 25.59 -13.08
CA PRO A 102 -21.96 25.71 -14.52
C PRO A 102 -21.52 27.11 -14.96
N ASP A 103 -21.99 28.16 -14.29
CA ASP A 103 -21.65 29.56 -14.59
C ASP A 103 -20.37 30.05 -13.88
N ARG A 104 -19.74 29.20 -13.04
CA ARG A 104 -18.57 29.56 -12.22
C ARG A 104 -17.30 28.83 -12.66
N ILE A 105 -17.43 27.72 -13.36
CA ILE A 105 -16.31 26.92 -13.87
C ILE A 105 -16.41 26.87 -15.39
N THR A 106 -15.38 27.36 -16.08
CA THR A 106 -15.21 27.21 -17.53
C THR A 106 -14.02 26.31 -17.79
N LEU A 107 -14.21 25.26 -18.59
CA LEU A 107 -13.17 24.30 -18.96
C LEU A 107 -12.97 24.40 -20.47
N ILE A 108 -11.76 24.72 -20.91
CA ILE A 108 -11.41 24.61 -22.33
C ILE A 108 -10.54 23.37 -22.57
N ARG A 109 -10.56 22.85 -23.78
CA ARG A 109 -9.84 21.65 -24.20
C ARG A 109 -8.35 21.94 -24.35
N GLY A 110 -7.49 21.09 -23.80
CA GLY A 110 -6.06 21.03 -24.10
C GLY A 110 -5.71 19.87 -25.03
N ASN A 111 -4.43 19.71 -25.36
CA ASN A 111 -4.00 18.61 -26.24
C ASN A 111 -4.00 17.25 -25.51
N HIS A 112 -3.88 17.24 -24.19
CA HIS A 112 -4.01 16.04 -23.36
C HIS A 112 -5.46 15.57 -23.19
N GLU A 113 -6.46 16.39 -23.52
CA GLU A 113 -7.86 15.97 -23.63
C GLU A 113 -8.14 15.30 -25.00
N SER A 114 -7.34 14.28 -25.34
CA SER A 114 -7.43 13.49 -26.57
C SER A 114 -7.16 12.00 -26.33
N ARG A 115 -7.80 11.13 -27.12
CA ARG A 115 -7.63 9.68 -26.98
C ARG A 115 -6.20 9.26 -27.30
N GLN A 116 -5.57 9.89 -28.30
CA GLN A 116 -4.21 9.56 -28.71
C GLN A 116 -3.17 9.86 -27.62
N ILE A 117 -3.26 11.03 -27.00
CA ILE A 117 -2.28 11.47 -26.00
C ILE A 117 -2.48 10.70 -24.68
N THR A 118 -3.73 10.50 -24.25
CA THR A 118 -4.03 9.79 -23.00
C THR A 118 -3.63 8.32 -22.97
N GLN A 119 -3.53 7.68 -24.15
CA GLN A 119 -3.01 6.32 -24.28
C GLN A 119 -1.48 6.24 -24.13
N VAL A 120 -0.77 7.35 -24.34
CA VAL A 120 0.69 7.40 -24.29
C VAL A 120 1.20 7.93 -22.95
N TYR A 121 0.48 8.88 -22.34
CA TYR A 121 0.99 9.67 -21.20
C TYR A 121 0.32 9.39 -19.85
N GLY A 122 -0.50 8.35 -19.77
CA GLY A 122 -0.80 7.64 -18.52
C GLY A 122 -2.27 7.60 -18.11
N PHE A 123 -3.14 8.48 -18.62
CA PHE A 123 -4.53 8.52 -18.18
C PHE A 123 -5.31 7.24 -18.53
N TYR A 124 -5.06 6.64 -19.69
CA TYR A 124 -5.64 5.35 -20.07
C TYR A 124 -5.29 4.25 -19.06
N ASP A 125 -4.00 4.10 -18.76
CA ASP A 125 -3.49 3.09 -17.84
C ASP A 125 -3.98 3.34 -16.40
N GLU A 126 -4.10 4.61 -16.00
CA GLU A 126 -4.64 5.00 -14.71
C GLU A 126 -6.09 4.53 -14.55
N CYS A 127 -6.94 4.77 -15.55
CA CYS A 127 -8.33 4.32 -15.55
C CYS A 127 -8.43 2.79 -15.48
N LEU A 128 -7.68 2.10 -16.34
CA LEU A 128 -7.66 0.63 -16.35
C LEU A 128 -7.24 0.05 -15.01
N ARG A 129 -6.19 0.62 -14.39
CA ARG A 129 -5.66 0.19 -13.10
C ARG A 129 -6.65 0.43 -11.96
N LYS A 130 -7.34 1.57 -11.92
CA LYS A 130 -8.26 1.92 -10.82
C LYS A 130 -9.60 1.20 -10.90
N TYR A 131 -10.09 0.92 -12.10
CA TYR A 131 -11.44 0.40 -12.32
C TYR A 131 -11.48 -1.05 -12.81
N GLY A 132 -10.34 -1.62 -13.21
CA GLY A 132 -10.27 -2.94 -13.85
C GLY A 132 -10.91 -2.97 -15.25
N SER A 133 -11.35 -1.82 -15.76
CA SER A 133 -12.04 -1.64 -17.03
C SER A 133 -11.63 -0.31 -17.67
N VAL A 134 -11.73 -0.21 -18.99
CA VAL A 134 -11.47 1.03 -19.73
C VAL A 134 -12.70 1.94 -19.81
N ASN A 135 -13.81 1.60 -19.15
CA ASN A 135 -15.08 2.32 -19.33
C ASN A 135 -14.98 3.77 -18.82
N VAL A 136 -14.32 3.99 -17.68
CA VAL A 136 -14.09 5.34 -17.14
C VAL A 136 -13.28 6.20 -18.11
N TRP A 137 -12.22 5.64 -18.72
CA TRP A 137 -11.46 6.33 -19.76
C TRP A 137 -12.36 6.72 -20.93
N ARG A 138 -13.18 5.79 -21.43
CA ARG A 138 -14.14 6.06 -22.53
C ARG A 138 -15.09 7.19 -22.17
N TYR A 139 -15.72 7.13 -20.99
CA TYR A 139 -16.64 8.18 -20.52
C TYR A 139 -15.96 9.54 -20.44
N CYS A 140 -14.73 9.62 -19.94
CA CYS A 140 -13.99 10.89 -19.87
C CYS A 140 -13.61 11.40 -21.27
N THR A 141 -13.11 10.53 -22.15
CA THR A 141 -12.74 10.93 -23.52
C THR A 141 -13.93 11.36 -24.36
N ASP A 142 -15.11 10.79 -24.12
CA ASP A 142 -16.34 11.25 -24.77
C ASP A 142 -16.72 12.65 -24.31
N ILE A 143 -16.39 13.05 -23.07
CA ILE A 143 -16.58 14.43 -22.58
C ILE A 143 -15.56 15.40 -23.15
N PHE A 144 -14.32 14.96 -23.39
CA PHE A 144 -13.29 15.81 -23.98
C PHE A 144 -13.73 16.42 -25.31
N ASP A 145 -14.52 15.69 -26.10
CA ASP A 145 -15.06 16.15 -27.38
C ASP A 145 -16.06 17.31 -27.25
N TYR A 146 -16.63 17.52 -26.05
CA TYR A 146 -17.59 18.59 -25.80
C TYR A 146 -16.98 19.85 -25.20
N LEU A 147 -15.73 19.79 -24.73
CA LEU A 147 -15.02 20.93 -24.13
C LEU A 147 -14.81 22.05 -25.16
N SER A 148 -15.10 23.30 -24.79
CA SER A 148 -14.86 24.48 -25.63
C SER A 148 -13.38 24.60 -26.03
N LEU A 149 -13.10 25.16 -27.20
CA LEU A 149 -11.72 25.30 -27.69
C LEU A 149 -11.02 26.56 -27.15
N SER A 150 -11.79 27.55 -26.72
CA SER A 150 -11.28 28.84 -26.25
C SER A 150 -12.34 29.58 -25.43
N ALA A 151 -11.93 30.66 -24.77
CA ALA A 151 -12.80 31.57 -24.06
C ALA A 151 -12.48 33.03 -24.39
N LEU A 152 -13.46 33.91 -24.19
CA LEU A 152 -13.31 35.35 -24.36
C LEU A 152 -13.83 36.06 -23.10
N ILE A 153 -12.90 36.66 -22.35
CA ILE A 153 -13.19 37.33 -21.08
C ILE A 153 -13.50 38.80 -21.36
N GLU A 154 -14.67 39.28 -20.93
CA GLU A 154 -15.15 40.67 -21.11
C GLU A 154 -15.01 41.21 -22.55
N ASN A 155 -15.05 40.35 -23.57
CA ASN A 155 -14.76 40.70 -24.97
C ASN A 155 -13.37 41.33 -25.22
N LYS A 156 -12.45 41.18 -24.26
CA LYS A 156 -11.15 41.85 -24.26
C LYS A 156 -9.96 40.92 -24.18
N ILE A 157 -10.11 39.73 -23.59
CA ILE A 157 -8.98 38.81 -23.38
C ILE A 157 -9.33 37.48 -24.01
N PHE A 158 -8.62 37.11 -25.07
CA PHE A 158 -8.80 35.82 -25.71
C PHE A 158 -7.98 34.76 -24.98
N SER A 159 -8.62 33.68 -24.58
CA SER A 159 -7.99 32.59 -23.84
C SER A 159 -8.05 31.28 -24.61
N VAL A 160 -6.91 30.61 -24.76
CA VAL A 160 -6.75 29.37 -25.54
C VAL A 160 -5.70 28.48 -24.88
N HIS A 161 -5.75 27.16 -25.04
CA HIS A 161 -4.76 26.27 -24.45
C HIS A 161 -3.36 26.46 -25.08
N GLY A 162 -3.24 26.10 -26.37
CA GLY A 162 -2.04 26.27 -27.16
C GLY A 162 -1.96 27.71 -27.66
N GLY A 163 -2.15 27.93 -28.96
CA GLY A 163 -1.88 29.24 -29.55
C GLY A 163 -2.79 29.59 -30.71
N LEU A 164 -2.21 30.30 -31.67
CA LEU A 164 -2.92 30.73 -32.87
C LEU A 164 -2.76 29.71 -34.00
N SER A 165 -3.65 29.80 -34.99
CA SER A 165 -3.60 29.01 -36.22
C SER A 165 -3.43 29.92 -37.45
N PRO A 166 -2.61 29.54 -38.45
CA PRO A 166 -2.55 30.27 -39.72
C PRO A 166 -3.87 30.22 -40.50
N ALA A 167 -4.76 29.28 -40.19
CA ALA A 167 -6.09 29.17 -40.80
C ALA A 167 -7.14 30.09 -40.14
N ILE A 168 -6.80 30.73 -39.03
CA ILE A 168 -7.74 31.51 -38.21
C ILE A 168 -7.23 32.95 -38.08
N SER A 169 -7.97 33.89 -38.67
CA SER A 169 -7.73 35.33 -38.51
C SER A 169 -8.75 36.00 -37.59
N ASN A 170 -9.92 35.40 -37.41
CA ASN A 170 -10.99 35.93 -36.57
C ASN A 170 -11.62 34.90 -35.62
N LEU A 171 -12.19 35.38 -34.50
CA LEU A 171 -12.84 34.52 -33.51
C LEU A 171 -14.06 33.78 -34.04
N ASP A 172 -14.77 34.32 -35.04
CA ASP A 172 -15.93 33.67 -35.64
C ASP A 172 -15.57 32.37 -36.35
N GLN A 173 -14.38 32.27 -36.96
CA GLN A 173 -13.88 31.03 -37.54
C GLN A 173 -13.76 29.92 -36.49
N ILE A 174 -13.29 30.25 -35.28
CA ILE A 174 -13.21 29.29 -34.16
C ILE A 174 -14.61 28.79 -33.78
N ARG A 175 -15.61 29.67 -33.77
CA ARG A 175 -17.02 29.32 -33.45
C ARG A 175 -17.61 28.30 -34.43
N THR A 176 -17.10 28.23 -35.66
CA THR A 176 -17.60 27.32 -36.70
C THR A 176 -16.93 25.95 -36.73
N ILE A 177 -15.84 25.73 -35.98
CA ILE A 177 -15.14 24.45 -35.92
C ILE A 177 -16.07 23.37 -35.34
N ASP A 178 -16.16 22.20 -35.98
CA ASP A 178 -16.80 21.05 -35.34
C ASP A 178 -15.85 20.45 -34.29
N ARG A 179 -16.09 20.74 -33.02
CA ARG A 179 -15.24 20.27 -31.91
C ARG A 179 -15.56 18.86 -31.44
N LYS A 180 -16.73 18.31 -31.79
CA LYS A 180 -17.29 17.05 -31.24
C LYS A 180 -16.68 15.82 -31.91
N GLN A 181 -15.35 15.80 -31.97
CA GLN A 181 -14.54 14.78 -32.58
C GLN A 181 -13.20 14.68 -31.87
N GLU A 182 -12.49 13.59 -32.15
CA GLU A 182 -11.08 13.45 -31.78
C GLU A 182 -10.25 14.57 -32.42
N VAL A 183 -9.23 15.05 -31.71
CA VAL A 183 -8.33 16.09 -32.23
C VAL A 183 -7.65 15.60 -33.51
N PRO A 184 -7.82 16.29 -34.65
CA PRO A 184 -7.15 15.92 -35.89
C PRO A 184 -5.62 16.07 -35.80
N HIS A 185 -4.89 15.41 -36.69
CA HIS A 185 -3.43 15.54 -36.76
C HIS A 185 -2.96 16.92 -37.28
N ASP A 186 -3.81 17.62 -38.04
CA ASP A 186 -3.54 18.94 -38.61
C ASP A 186 -4.79 19.83 -38.66
N GLY A 187 -4.60 21.10 -39.02
CA GLY A 187 -5.67 22.08 -39.20
C GLY A 187 -6.01 22.88 -37.94
N ALA A 188 -7.01 23.76 -38.08
CA ALA A 188 -7.33 24.81 -37.11
C ALA A 188 -7.48 24.33 -35.65
N MET A 189 -8.16 23.19 -35.44
CA MET A 189 -8.34 22.64 -34.08
C MET A 189 -7.02 22.12 -33.50
N CYS A 190 -6.20 21.43 -34.30
CA CYS A 190 -4.89 20.97 -33.88
C CYS A 190 -3.99 22.17 -33.51
N ASP A 191 -3.96 23.18 -34.36
CA ASP A 191 -3.13 24.37 -34.16
C ASP A 191 -3.49 25.14 -32.88
N LEU A 192 -4.79 25.33 -32.57
CA LEU A 192 -5.23 25.98 -31.33
C LEU A 192 -4.74 25.24 -30.07
N LEU A 193 -4.53 23.92 -30.15
CA LEU A 193 -4.10 23.09 -29.03
C LEU A 193 -2.57 22.88 -28.96
N TRP A 194 -1.85 23.04 -30.08
CA TRP A 194 -0.43 22.66 -30.18
C TRP A 194 0.54 23.79 -30.55
N SER A 195 0.04 24.93 -31.06
CA SER A 195 0.90 26.03 -31.50
C SER A 195 1.53 26.78 -30.33
N ASP A 196 2.72 27.35 -30.53
CA ASP A 196 3.58 27.97 -29.53
C ASP A 196 4.10 29.35 -29.98
N PRO A 197 4.17 30.38 -29.10
CA PRO A 197 4.82 31.63 -29.43
C PRO A 197 6.35 31.46 -29.35
N GLU A 198 7.09 32.10 -30.26
CA GLU A 198 8.55 32.05 -30.29
C GLU A 198 9.15 33.42 -30.58
N ASP A 199 10.15 33.83 -29.79
CA ASP A 199 10.79 35.15 -29.89
C ASP A 199 11.66 35.28 -31.16
N ILE A 200 12.21 34.15 -31.63
CA ILE A 200 13.15 34.09 -32.76
C ILE A 200 12.42 34.09 -34.12
N VAL A 201 11.13 33.72 -34.14
CA VAL A 201 10.32 33.65 -35.36
C VAL A 201 9.53 34.94 -35.51
N ASP A 202 9.63 35.62 -36.65
CA ASP A 202 8.69 36.68 -37.03
C ASP A 202 7.74 36.14 -38.11
N GLY A 203 6.43 36.10 -37.83
CA GLY A 203 5.45 35.40 -38.66
C GLY A 203 5.17 33.97 -38.17
N TRP A 204 5.02 33.02 -39.10
CA TRP A 204 4.74 31.61 -38.80
C TRP A 204 5.97 30.74 -39.04
N GLY A 205 6.19 29.75 -38.19
CA GLY A 205 7.25 28.75 -38.28
C GLY A 205 6.73 27.34 -38.04
N LEU A 206 7.49 26.33 -38.48
CA LEU A 206 7.14 24.93 -38.23
C LEU A 206 7.40 24.57 -36.77
N SER A 207 6.44 23.90 -36.14
CA SER A 207 6.57 23.40 -34.78
C SER A 207 7.49 22.18 -34.71
N PRO A 208 8.46 22.14 -33.78
CA PRO A 208 9.28 20.95 -33.55
C PRO A 208 8.48 19.80 -32.91
N ARG A 209 7.24 20.05 -32.46
CA ARG A 209 6.34 19.04 -31.87
C ARG A 209 5.76 18.08 -32.90
N GLY A 210 5.85 18.41 -34.19
CA GLY A 210 5.18 17.66 -35.27
C GLY A 210 3.68 17.94 -35.38
N ALA A 211 3.15 18.87 -34.60
CA ALA A 211 1.77 19.36 -34.61
C ALA A 211 1.77 20.87 -34.25
N GLY A 212 0.82 21.61 -34.81
CA GLY A 212 0.72 23.07 -34.67
C GLY A 212 1.89 23.84 -35.30
N PHE A 213 2.00 25.12 -34.94
CA PHE A 213 2.97 26.06 -35.51
C PHE A 213 3.70 26.87 -34.42
N LEU A 214 4.90 27.35 -34.75
CA LEU A 214 5.51 28.47 -34.03
C LEU A 214 4.96 29.78 -34.59
N PHE A 215 4.75 30.78 -33.74
CA PHE A 215 4.30 32.10 -34.19
C PHE A 215 4.98 33.26 -33.45
N GLY A 216 5.25 34.33 -34.20
CA GLY A 216 5.93 35.53 -33.72
C GLY A 216 5.00 36.66 -33.27
N GLY A 217 5.61 37.74 -32.80
CA GLY A 217 4.90 38.93 -32.32
C GLY A 217 4.02 39.61 -33.37
N SER A 218 4.41 39.63 -34.65
CA SER A 218 3.59 40.21 -35.73
C SER A 218 2.25 39.48 -35.91
N VAL A 219 2.24 38.15 -35.76
CA VAL A 219 1.01 37.33 -35.79
C VAL A 219 0.10 37.71 -34.63
N VAL A 220 0.66 37.81 -33.42
CA VAL A 220 -0.08 38.19 -32.21
C VAL A 220 -0.67 39.60 -32.35
N THR A 221 0.13 40.59 -32.78
CA THR A 221 -0.34 41.96 -32.98
C THR A 221 -1.47 42.03 -34.01
N SER A 222 -1.32 41.34 -35.14
CA SER A 222 -2.34 41.32 -36.20
C SER A 222 -3.63 40.64 -35.74
N PHE A 223 -3.53 39.56 -34.97
CA PHE A 223 -4.69 38.85 -34.44
C PHE A 223 -5.43 39.70 -33.40
N ASN A 224 -4.69 40.31 -32.47
CA ASN A 224 -5.27 41.15 -31.42
C ASN A 224 -6.01 42.37 -32.01
N HIS A 225 -5.38 43.04 -32.98
CA HIS A 225 -5.97 44.18 -33.67
C HIS A 225 -7.24 43.78 -34.45
N THR A 226 -7.18 42.70 -35.23
CA THR A 226 -8.33 42.22 -36.03
C THR A 226 -9.53 41.88 -35.15
N ASN A 227 -9.30 41.31 -33.98
CA ASN A 227 -10.35 40.84 -33.07
C ASN A 227 -10.72 41.84 -31.96
N ASN A 228 -10.10 43.03 -31.95
CA ASN A 228 -10.31 44.07 -30.94
C ASN A 228 -10.13 43.57 -29.49
N ILE A 229 -9.15 42.70 -29.29
CA ILE A 229 -8.75 42.18 -27.96
C ILE A 229 -7.46 42.84 -27.49
N ASP A 230 -7.29 42.94 -26.18
CA ASP A 230 -6.16 43.61 -25.56
C ASP A 230 -4.91 42.69 -25.55
N TYR A 231 -5.10 41.40 -25.23
CA TYR A 231 -4.04 40.39 -25.24
C TYR A 231 -4.59 38.96 -25.25
N ILE A 232 -3.71 38.00 -25.48
CA ILE A 232 -4.00 36.56 -25.46
C ILE A 232 -3.49 35.96 -24.13
N CYS A 233 -4.31 35.15 -23.46
CA CYS A 233 -3.92 34.35 -22.30
C CYS A 233 -3.89 32.87 -22.69
N ARG A 234 -2.78 32.19 -22.47
CA ARG A 234 -2.62 30.79 -22.88
C ARG A 234 -1.88 29.94 -21.87
N ALA A 235 -1.72 28.65 -22.17
CA ALA A 235 -0.98 27.68 -21.38
C ALA A 235 0.00 26.85 -22.27
N HIS A 236 0.12 25.54 -22.04
CA HIS A 236 0.82 24.53 -22.86
C HIS A 236 2.36 24.54 -22.88
N GLN A 237 3.02 25.70 -22.72
CA GLN A 237 4.47 25.75 -22.58
C GLN A 237 4.88 25.87 -21.12
N LEU A 238 5.78 24.99 -20.68
CA LEU A 238 6.37 25.06 -19.35
C LEU A 238 7.04 26.42 -19.15
N VAL A 239 6.66 27.12 -18.08
CA VAL A 239 7.30 28.35 -17.64
C VAL A 239 7.88 28.15 -16.24
N MET A 240 9.17 28.40 -16.07
CA MET A 240 9.89 28.15 -14.82
C MET A 240 9.37 29.01 -13.67
N GLU A 241 9.01 30.26 -13.97
CA GLU A 241 8.50 31.26 -13.03
C GLU A 241 6.97 31.22 -12.88
N GLY A 242 6.30 30.23 -13.48
CA GLY A 242 4.84 30.06 -13.44
C GLY A 242 4.07 30.90 -14.46
N TYR A 243 4.61 32.01 -14.96
CA TYR A 243 4.01 32.77 -16.06
C TYR A 243 5.05 33.58 -16.86
N LYS A 244 4.78 33.82 -18.16
CA LYS A 244 5.68 34.57 -19.06
C LYS A 244 4.88 35.47 -20.00
N TRP A 245 5.20 36.76 -20.01
CA TRP A 245 4.73 37.70 -21.02
C TRP A 245 5.67 37.72 -22.22
N MET A 246 5.10 37.83 -23.43
CA MET A 246 5.87 37.97 -24.67
C MET A 246 5.28 39.09 -25.54
N PHE A 247 6.08 39.55 -26.50
CA PHE A 247 5.68 40.50 -27.55
C PHE A 247 5.03 41.78 -27.01
N ASN A 248 5.75 42.51 -26.13
CA ASN A 248 5.27 43.75 -25.50
C ASN A 248 3.95 43.58 -24.74
N ASN A 249 3.85 42.51 -23.95
CA ASN A 249 2.69 42.16 -23.12
C ASN A 249 1.40 41.90 -23.92
N GLN A 250 1.50 41.45 -25.16
CA GLN A 250 0.34 41.11 -26.01
C GLN A 250 -0.08 39.64 -25.90
N ILE A 251 0.75 38.79 -25.32
CA ILE A 251 0.42 37.40 -24.98
C ILE A 251 1.06 37.02 -23.65
N VAL A 252 0.35 36.25 -22.84
CA VAL A 252 0.84 35.65 -21.60
C VAL A 252 0.61 34.15 -21.60
N THR A 253 1.64 33.41 -21.19
CA THR A 253 1.54 31.99 -20.85
C THR A 253 1.42 31.86 -19.33
N VAL A 254 0.42 31.14 -18.84
CA VAL A 254 0.18 30.82 -17.43
C VAL A 254 0.36 29.32 -17.23
N TRP A 255 1.10 28.93 -16.20
CA TRP A 255 1.42 27.55 -15.89
C TRP A 255 1.04 27.23 -14.45
N SER A 256 0.16 26.26 -14.22
CA SER A 256 -0.42 26.00 -12.89
C SER A 256 0.02 24.68 -12.25
N ALA A 257 0.98 23.97 -12.85
CA ALA A 257 1.55 22.72 -12.33
C ALA A 257 2.99 22.93 -11.79
N PRO A 258 3.18 23.12 -10.47
CA PRO A 258 4.49 23.35 -9.88
C PRO A 258 5.30 22.05 -9.90
N ASN A 259 6.63 22.19 -9.93
CA ASN A 259 7.57 21.08 -10.09
C ASN A 259 7.07 20.07 -11.13
N TYR A 260 6.77 20.54 -12.34
CA TYR A 260 6.08 19.78 -13.38
C TYR A 260 6.68 18.38 -13.57
N CYS A 261 5.82 17.38 -13.76
CA CYS A 261 6.19 15.96 -13.79
C CYS A 261 6.97 15.51 -12.54
N TYR A 262 6.80 16.22 -11.42
CA TYR A 262 7.53 16.05 -10.16
C TYR A 262 9.05 16.20 -10.26
N ARG A 263 9.56 16.89 -11.30
CA ARG A 263 11.00 16.95 -11.60
C ARG A 263 11.53 18.27 -12.18
N CYS A 264 10.67 19.10 -12.75
CA CYS A 264 11.13 20.29 -13.48
C CYS A 264 11.59 21.43 -12.58
N GLY A 265 11.19 21.45 -11.30
CA GLY A 265 11.60 22.49 -10.34
C GLY A 265 11.02 23.89 -10.59
N ASN A 266 10.08 24.04 -11.51
CA ASN A 266 9.35 25.29 -11.74
C ASN A 266 8.36 25.59 -10.60
N VAL A 267 7.98 26.85 -10.45
CA VAL A 267 6.82 27.25 -9.65
C VAL A 267 5.55 27.28 -10.52
N ALA A 268 4.39 27.37 -9.89
CA ALA A 268 3.11 27.54 -10.58
C ALA A 268 2.51 28.92 -10.31
N ALA A 269 1.63 29.37 -11.20
CA ALA A 269 0.87 30.60 -11.03
C ALA A 269 -0.59 30.43 -11.48
N ILE A 270 -1.45 31.27 -10.92
CA ILE A 270 -2.79 31.59 -11.43
C ILE A 270 -2.89 33.09 -11.72
N LEU A 271 -3.72 33.47 -12.69
CA LEU A 271 -3.98 34.87 -13.04
C LEU A 271 -5.39 35.28 -12.59
N GLU A 272 -5.47 36.15 -11.60
CA GLU A 272 -6.71 36.75 -11.13
C GLU A 272 -7.03 38.03 -11.92
N LEU A 273 -8.26 38.12 -12.42
CA LEU A 273 -8.84 39.31 -13.01
C LEU A 273 -10.00 39.79 -12.13
N ASP A 274 -9.92 41.02 -11.64
CA ASP A 274 -11.03 41.65 -10.92
C ASP A 274 -12.11 42.19 -11.87
N GLU A 275 -13.16 42.79 -11.30
CA GLU A 275 -14.29 43.41 -12.03
C GLU A 275 -13.87 44.51 -13.01
N ASN A 276 -12.69 45.10 -12.82
CA ASN A 276 -12.13 46.15 -13.68
C ASN A 276 -11.01 45.61 -14.60
N LEU A 277 -10.85 44.28 -14.69
CA LEU A 277 -9.78 43.59 -15.41
C LEU A 277 -8.36 43.93 -14.92
N ASN A 278 -8.23 44.34 -13.66
CA ASN A 278 -6.91 44.44 -13.03
C ASN A 278 -6.35 43.04 -12.83
N LYS A 279 -5.08 42.86 -13.21
CA LYS A 279 -4.39 41.57 -13.26
C LYS A 279 -3.54 41.38 -12.01
N GLN A 280 -3.68 40.24 -11.35
CA GLN A 280 -2.80 39.82 -10.28
C GLN A 280 -2.38 38.36 -10.47
N PHE A 281 -1.07 38.11 -10.49
CA PHE A 281 -0.56 36.74 -10.47
C PHE A 281 -0.39 36.28 -9.03
N ARG A 282 -0.89 35.07 -8.71
CA ARG A 282 -0.55 34.38 -7.47
C ARG A 282 0.34 33.20 -7.79
N VAL A 283 1.58 33.24 -7.32
CA VAL A 283 2.59 32.19 -7.51
C VAL A 283 2.57 31.27 -6.30
N PHE A 284 2.70 29.96 -6.51
CA PHE A 284 2.72 28.95 -5.46
C PHE A 284 3.66 27.79 -5.80
N ASP A 285 4.17 27.17 -4.75
CA ASP A 285 5.09 26.02 -4.81
C ASP A 285 4.33 24.69 -4.83
N ALA A 286 5.06 23.60 -5.11
CA ALA A 286 4.52 22.25 -5.08
C ALA A 286 4.04 21.86 -3.67
N ALA A 287 2.97 21.09 -3.62
CA ALA A 287 2.45 20.51 -2.40
C ALA A 287 3.53 19.66 -1.70
N PRO A 288 3.59 19.66 -0.35
CA PRO A 288 4.50 18.80 0.38
C PRO A 288 4.30 17.33 -0.03
N GLN A 289 5.32 16.71 -0.61
CA GLN A 289 5.22 15.31 -1.02
C GLN A 289 5.34 14.37 0.19
N GLU A 290 4.33 13.52 0.43
CA GLU A 290 4.42 12.37 1.34
C GLU A 290 5.11 11.15 0.67
N SER A 291 6.12 11.38 -0.18
CA SER A 291 6.85 10.31 -0.86
C SER A 291 8.09 9.89 -0.06
N ARG A 292 8.31 8.58 0.09
CA ARG A 292 9.56 8.06 0.66
C ARG A 292 10.66 8.20 -0.40
N VAL A 293 11.48 9.23 -0.26
CA VAL A 293 12.62 9.50 -1.15
C VAL A 293 13.85 8.74 -0.65
N ALA A 294 14.37 7.82 -1.46
CA ALA A 294 15.74 7.34 -1.28
C ALA A 294 16.66 8.27 -2.09
N SER A 295 17.57 8.98 -1.41
CA SER A 295 18.47 9.95 -2.04
C SER A 295 19.92 9.72 -1.62
N GLY A 296 20.85 10.14 -2.48
CA GLY A 296 22.29 10.15 -2.18
C GLY A 296 23.06 8.91 -2.63
N ALA A 297 22.45 8.03 -3.43
CA ALA A 297 23.21 6.92 -4.04
C ALA A 297 24.18 7.46 -5.11
N SER A 298 25.37 6.87 -5.17
CA SER A 298 26.40 7.15 -6.16
C SER A 298 26.96 5.87 -6.73
N ALA A 299 27.29 5.84 -8.01
CA ALA A 299 27.91 4.68 -8.66
C ALA A 299 29.14 5.11 -9.46
N ASN A 300 30.24 4.38 -9.27
CA ASN A 300 31.47 4.56 -10.06
C ASN A 300 31.70 3.31 -10.89
N LEU A 301 31.89 3.49 -12.20
CA LEU A 301 32.14 2.43 -13.16
C LEU A 301 33.42 2.75 -13.93
N SER A 302 34.20 1.72 -14.26
CA SER A 302 35.33 1.82 -15.19
C SER A 302 35.19 0.74 -16.25
N MET A 303 35.46 1.08 -17.50
CA MET A 303 35.35 0.17 -18.64
C MET A 303 36.46 0.41 -19.66
N ASP A 304 36.89 -0.63 -20.35
CA ASP A 304 37.77 -0.51 -21.52
C ASP A 304 36.93 -0.28 -22.78
N TRP A 305 37.36 0.63 -23.67
CA TRP A 305 36.72 0.87 -24.95
C TRP A 305 37.65 0.57 -26.12
N ARG A 306 37.06 0.16 -27.25
CA ARG A 306 37.76 -0.07 -28.52
C ARG A 306 36.85 0.27 -29.70
N TYR A 307 37.38 0.97 -30.68
CA TYR A 307 36.72 1.24 -31.96
C TYR A 307 37.57 0.68 -33.10
N SER A 308 36.92 0.19 -34.16
CA SER A 308 37.60 -0.22 -35.39
C SER A 308 36.69 0.02 -36.58
N TYR A 309 37.19 0.76 -37.57
CA TYR A 309 36.47 1.07 -38.79
C TYR A 309 37.26 0.66 -40.02
N LYS A 310 36.56 0.06 -40.97
CA LYS A 310 37.08 -0.32 -42.28
C LYS A 310 36.10 0.16 -43.34
N THR A 311 36.62 0.81 -44.37
CA THR A 311 35.83 1.18 -45.56
C THR A 311 36.37 0.47 -46.78
N TRP A 312 35.53 0.31 -47.79
CA TRP A 312 35.95 -0.22 -49.08
C TRP A 312 36.85 0.76 -49.87
N LEU A 313 36.81 2.05 -49.52
CA LEU A 313 37.55 3.14 -50.17
C LEU A 313 38.99 3.30 -49.66
N VAL A 314 39.30 2.83 -48.43
CA VAL A 314 40.64 2.96 -47.83
C VAL A 314 41.03 1.62 -47.16
N PRO A 315 42.08 0.92 -47.63
CA PRO A 315 42.41 -0.44 -47.18
C PRO A 315 43.18 -0.49 -45.85
N ILE A 316 42.99 0.50 -44.98
CA ILE A 316 43.65 0.60 -43.68
C ILE A 316 42.56 0.63 -42.61
N ALA A 317 42.61 -0.34 -41.69
CA ALA A 317 41.72 -0.36 -40.53
C ALA A 317 42.18 0.73 -39.56
N ILE A 318 41.32 1.72 -39.29
CA ILE A 318 41.57 2.67 -38.21
C ILE A 318 41.00 2.04 -36.95
N SER A 319 41.87 1.73 -35.99
CA SER A 319 41.46 1.18 -34.70
C SER A 319 42.02 2.00 -33.56
N ASP A 320 41.21 2.23 -32.54
CA ASP A 320 41.58 2.97 -31.35
C ASP A 320 41.09 2.26 -30.08
N ARG A 321 41.72 2.53 -28.93
CA ARG A 321 41.41 1.89 -27.65
C ARG A 321 41.82 2.75 -26.46
N GLY A 322 41.14 2.54 -25.33
CA GLY A 322 41.46 3.22 -24.09
C GLY A 322 40.56 2.79 -22.93
N THR A 323 40.48 3.63 -21.89
CA THR A 323 39.68 3.41 -20.68
C THR A 323 38.67 4.54 -20.52
N ALA A 324 37.48 4.24 -20.02
CA ALA A 324 36.48 5.22 -19.65
C ALA A 324 36.06 5.04 -18.19
N THR A 325 35.90 6.14 -17.47
CA THR A 325 35.34 6.15 -16.11
C THR A 325 34.03 6.91 -16.11
N VAL A 326 32.99 6.29 -15.58
CA VAL A 326 31.66 6.88 -15.41
C VAL A 326 31.40 7.06 -13.92
N GLN A 327 31.13 8.28 -13.49
CA GLN A 327 30.66 8.55 -12.13
C GLN A 327 29.22 9.07 -12.21
N VAL A 328 28.34 8.42 -11.48
CA VAL A 328 26.94 8.75 -11.32
C VAL A 328 26.78 9.30 -9.91
N GLN A 329 26.36 10.55 -9.77
CA GLN A 329 26.20 11.20 -8.47
C GLN A 329 24.76 11.66 -8.25
N GLY A 330 24.31 11.58 -7.00
CA GLY A 330 23.03 12.11 -6.58
C GLY A 330 21.84 11.41 -7.21
N VAL A 331 21.84 10.08 -7.23
CA VAL A 331 20.67 9.30 -7.66
C VAL A 331 19.56 9.47 -6.63
N VAL A 332 18.38 9.86 -7.11
CA VAL A 332 17.15 9.99 -6.35
C VAL A 332 16.15 8.97 -6.90
N ILE A 333 15.59 8.15 -6.02
CA ILE A 333 14.60 7.12 -6.37
C ILE A 333 13.30 7.44 -5.63
N TRP A 334 12.21 7.43 -6.39
CA TRP A 334 10.85 7.54 -5.88
C TRP A 334 10.16 6.19 -6.03
N LEU A 335 9.58 5.69 -4.94
CA LEU A 335 8.89 4.41 -4.93
C LEU A 335 7.59 4.54 -4.15
N ASN A 336 6.49 4.15 -4.77
CA ASN A 336 5.21 3.99 -4.09
C ASN A 336 4.68 2.58 -4.36
N ALA A 337 4.47 1.81 -3.30
CA ALA A 337 3.95 0.46 -3.36
C ALA A 337 2.89 0.26 -2.28
N ALA A 338 1.83 -0.46 -2.63
CA ALA A 338 0.80 -0.89 -1.70
C ALA A 338 1.01 -2.36 -1.35
N ILE A 339 0.71 -2.76 -0.12
CA ILE A 339 0.65 -4.17 0.28
C ILE A 339 -0.81 -4.47 0.54
N ILE A 340 -1.35 -5.48 -0.14
CA ILE A 340 -2.75 -5.91 0.00
C ILE A 340 -2.81 -7.39 0.35
N ASN A 341 -3.90 -7.81 0.95
CA ASN A 341 -4.25 -9.20 1.13
C ASN A 341 -4.89 -9.75 -0.16
N GLN A 342 -4.30 -10.81 -0.71
CA GLN A 342 -4.87 -11.55 -1.83
C GLN A 342 -5.07 -13.01 -1.43
N GLU A 343 -6.33 -13.40 -1.20
CA GLU A 343 -6.70 -14.77 -0.84
C GLU A 343 -5.92 -15.34 0.35
N GLY A 344 -5.58 -14.48 1.31
CA GLY A 344 -4.89 -14.86 2.53
C GLY A 344 -3.37 -14.92 2.45
N THR A 345 -2.77 -14.42 1.37
CA THR A 345 -1.34 -14.05 1.29
C THR A 345 -1.18 -12.55 1.13
N LEU A 346 0.04 -12.03 1.32
CA LEU A 346 0.36 -10.64 1.03
C LEU A 346 0.85 -10.49 -0.40
N LYS A 347 0.34 -9.48 -1.09
CA LYS A 347 0.78 -9.07 -2.42
C LYS A 347 1.28 -7.64 -2.39
N LEU A 348 2.43 -7.43 -3.00
CA LEU A 348 3.03 -6.11 -3.16
C LEU A 348 2.70 -5.57 -4.55
N LEU A 349 1.93 -4.49 -4.58
CA LEU A 349 1.55 -3.77 -5.79
C LEU A 349 2.44 -2.55 -5.95
N LEU A 350 3.27 -2.55 -7.00
CA LEU A 350 4.01 -1.36 -7.39
C LEU A 350 3.05 -0.35 -8.03
N LEU A 351 2.75 0.74 -7.31
CA LEU A 351 1.89 1.81 -7.82
C LEU A 351 2.69 2.76 -8.72
N TYR A 352 3.89 3.14 -8.27
CA TYR A 352 4.79 4.02 -9.01
C TYR A 352 6.26 3.75 -8.66
N CYS A 353 7.14 3.92 -9.64
CA CYS A 353 8.59 3.90 -9.46
C CYS A 353 9.21 4.90 -10.45
N GLY A 354 10.07 5.77 -9.94
CA GLY A 354 10.86 6.71 -10.75
C GLY A 354 12.29 6.79 -10.24
N CYS A 355 13.19 7.20 -11.11
CA CYS A 355 14.60 7.44 -10.81
C CYS A 355 15.01 8.74 -11.50
N HIS A 356 15.89 9.49 -10.85
CA HIS A 356 16.56 10.62 -11.44
C HIS A 356 18.02 10.65 -11.00
N VAL A 357 18.90 10.66 -11.98
CA VAL A 357 20.33 10.90 -11.76
C VAL A 357 20.62 12.40 -11.86
N LYS A 358 21.11 13.00 -10.77
CA LYS A 358 21.46 14.42 -10.73
C LYS A 358 22.64 14.77 -11.64
N ASP A 359 23.68 13.95 -11.66
CA ASP A 359 24.86 14.18 -12.48
C ASP A 359 25.51 12.88 -12.96
N ILE A 360 25.99 12.88 -14.20
CA ILE A 360 26.83 11.81 -14.76
C ILE A 360 28.05 12.45 -15.41
N SER A 361 29.23 12.16 -14.86
CA SER A 361 30.50 12.53 -15.46
C SER A 361 31.13 11.31 -16.13
N ILE A 362 31.44 11.40 -17.42
CA ILE A 362 32.11 10.35 -18.18
C ILE A 362 33.43 10.92 -18.67
N ASN A 363 34.55 10.36 -18.19
CA ASN A 363 35.88 10.72 -18.65
C ASN A 363 36.45 9.58 -19.48
N VAL A 364 36.97 9.90 -20.67
CA VAL A 364 37.57 8.93 -21.58
C VAL A 364 39.05 9.24 -21.77
N ASP A 365 39.89 8.22 -21.60
CA ASP A 365 41.34 8.28 -21.76
C ASP A 365 41.82 7.32 -22.85
N GLY A 366 42.92 7.68 -23.51
CA GLY A 366 43.56 6.91 -24.59
C GLY A 366 43.16 7.36 -26.01
N GLY A 367 44.06 7.20 -26.98
CA GLY A 367 43.73 7.43 -28.39
C GLY A 367 43.37 8.88 -28.76
N ALA A 368 42.36 9.05 -29.61
CA ALA A 368 41.72 10.33 -29.93
C ALA A 368 40.62 10.69 -28.91
N SER A 369 40.86 10.49 -27.61
CA SER A 369 39.90 10.71 -26.52
C SER A 369 39.20 12.08 -26.57
N TRP A 370 39.88 13.13 -27.02
CA TRP A 370 39.31 14.48 -27.20
C TRP A 370 38.09 14.50 -28.15
N LEU A 371 38.11 13.68 -29.20
CA LEU A 371 37.01 13.58 -30.17
C LEU A 371 35.85 12.76 -29.61
N TYR A 372 36.15 11.72 -28.84
CA TYR A 372 35.15 10.86 -28.21
C TYR A 372 34.46 11.54 -27.02
N GLN A 373 35.18 12.36 -26.26
CA GLN A 373 34.61 13.19 -25.21
C GLN A 373 33.54 14.13 -25.77
N TRP A 374 33.82 14.80 -26.89
CA TRP A 374 32.84 15.66 -27.58
C TRP A 374 31.57 14.90 -28.01
N ILE A 375 31.72 13.66 -28.50
CA ILE A 375 30.58 12.79 -28.84
C ILE A 375 29.79 12.43 -27.58
N ILE A 376 30.46 12.10 -26.48
CA ILE A 376 29.81 11.73 -25.23
C ILE A 376 29.05 12.91 -24.63
N ASP A 377 29.63 14.11 -24.63
CA ASP A 377 28.97 15.34 -24.18
C ASP A 377 27.71 15.61 -25.03
N THR A 378 27.77 15.30 -26.33
CA THR A 378 26.60 15.41 -27.25
C THR A 378 25.50 14.37 -26.95
N PHE A 379 25.85 13.21 -26.39
CA PHE A 379 24.89 12.13 -26.06
C PHE A 379 24.59 11.99 -24.57
N GLN A 380 25.10 12.88 -23.71
CA GLN A 380 24.99 12.79 -22.25
C GLN A 380 23.54 12.61 -21.79
N GLY A 381 22.59 13.36 -22.36
CA GLY A 381 21.16 13.22 -22.04
C GLY A 381 20.58 11.83 -22.36
N LYS A 382 21.03 11.19 -23.45
CA LYS A 382 20.61 9.82 -23.79
C LYS A 382 21.22 8.79 -22.83
N ILE A 383 22.45 9.02 -22.37
CA ILE A 383 23.12 8.14 -21.42
C ILE A 383 22.46 8.22 -20.05
N VAL A 384 22.13 9.43 -19.58
CA VAL A 384 21.36 9.65 -18.34
C VAL A 384 20.03 8.90 -18.39
N SER A 385 19.26 9.08 -19.47
CA SER A 385 17.98 8.37 -19.65
C SER A 385 18.14 6.85 -19.63
N ALA A 386 19.17 6.32 -20.28
CA ALA A 386 19.43 4.88 -20.28
C ALA A 386 19.81 4.33 -18.90
N VAL A 387 20.53 5.13 -18.09
CA VAL A 387 20.87 4.77 -16.70
C VAL A 387 19.61 4.81 -15.81
N ASP A 388 18.78 5.84 -15.94
CA ASP A 388 17.50 5.94 -15.23
C ASP A 388 16.60 4.72 -15.53
N ASP A 389 16.44 4.37 -16.81
CA ASP A 389 15.64 3.21 -17.24
C ASP A 389 16.21 1.88 -16.71
N ALA A 390 17.53 1.73 -16.71
CA ALA A 390 18.20 0.53 -16.19
C ALA A 390 17.99 0.37 -14.67
N ILE A 391 18.09 1.46 -13.91
CA ILE A 391 17.85 1.47 -12.46
C ILE A 391 16.39 1.13 -12.17
N ILE A 392 15.44 1.80 -12.85
CA ILE A 392 14.00 1.52 -12.70
C ILE A 392 13.70 0.05 -13.01
N LYS A 393 14.27 -0.49 -14.08
CA LYS A 393 14.11 -1.91 -14.42
C LYS A 393 14.60 -2.82 -13.29
N LYS A 394 15.77 -2.53 -12.69
CA LYS A 394 16.31 -3.33 -11.58
C LYS A 394 15.49 -3.21 -10.30
N ILE A 395 14.95 -2.03 -10.01
CA ILE A 395 14.02 -1.85 -8.89
C ILE A 395 12.76 -2.67 -9.12
N ARG A 396 12.17 -2.64 -10.32
CA ARG A 396 11.00 -3.47 -10.67
C ARG A 396 11.29 -4.96 -10.51
N GLU A 397 12.44 -5.44 -10.99
CA GLU A 397 12.88 -6.83 -10.76
C GLU A 397 13.00 -7.16 -9.26
N GLY A 398 13.53 -6.24 -8.46
CA GLY A 398 13.60 -6.38 -6.99
C GLY A 398 12.23 -6.44 -6.33
N ILE A 399 11.30 -5.59 -6.75
CA ILE A 399 9.92 -5.59 -6.26
C ILE A 399 9.21 -6.89 -6.61
N ILE A 400 9.39 -7.44 -7.82
CA ILE A 400 8.83 -8.74 -8.21
C ILE A 400 9.38 -9.87 -7.33
N LYS A 401 10.68 -9.83 -7.00
CA LYS A 401 11.28 -10.80 -6.07
C LYS A 401 10.70 -10.67 -4.66
N LEU A 402 10.52 -9.44 -4.18
CA LEU A 402 9.93 -9.18 -2.87
C LEU A 402 8.45 -9.60 -2.82
N ASP A 403 7.67 -9.30 -3.85
CA ASP A 403 6.29 -9.77 -4.01
C ASP A 403 6.23 -11.30 -3.98
N SER A 404 7.13 -11.97 -4.70
CA SER A 404 7.24 -13.44 -4.69
C SER A 404 7.55 -13.98 -3.29
N LEU A 405 8.43 -13.32 -2.53
CA LEU A 405 8.73 -13.69 -1.14
C LEU A 405 7.50 -13.52 -0.23
N LEU A 406 6.77 -12.41 -0.35
CA LEU A 406 5.55 -12.15 0.41
C LEU A 406 4.44 -13.16 0.09
N GLN A 407 4.27 -13.51 -1.18
CA GLN A 407 3.31 -14.52 -1.62
C GLN A 407 3.71 -15.95 -1.21
N SER A 408 5.02 -16.20 -1.02
CA SER A 408 5.53 -17.49 -0.55
C SER A 408 5.40 -17.71 0.96
N LEU A 409 4.95 -16.69 1.71
CA LEU A 409 4.73 -16.83 3.14
C LEU A 409 3.73 -17.97 3.40
N PRO A 410 4.01 -18.86 4.36
CA PRO A 410 3.16 -20.01 4.61
C PRO A 410 1.79 -19.54 5.09
N LYS A 411 0.72 -20.19 4.64
CA LYS A 411 -0.64 -20.03 5.18
C LYS A 411 -0.87 -20.85 6.46
N GLN A 412 -0.01 -21.83 6.71
CA GLN A 412 -0.10 -22.72 7.84
C GLN A 412 1.29 -23.09 8.37
N MET A 413 1.44 -23.13 9.69
CA MET A 413 2.67 -23.53 10.38
C MET A 413 2.44 -24.81 11.17
N LYS A 414 3.06 -25.91 10.75
CA LYS A 414 2.99 -27.19 11.47
C LYS A 414 3.70 -27.06 12.83
N VAL A 415 3.01 -27.40 13.91
CA VAL A 415 3.59 -27.40 15.27
C VAL A 415 4.07 -28.80 15.63
N ASN A 416 3.25 -29.81 15.36
CA ASN A 416 3.59 -31.22 15.46
C ASN A 416 2.69 -32.04 14.50
N ASP A 417 2.69 -33.37 14.63
CA ASP A 417 1.87 -34.26 13.77
C ASP A 417 0.36 -34.18 14.04
N VAL A 418 -0.07 -33.43 15.05
CA VAL A 418 -1.47 -33.33 15.49
C VAL A 418 -2.05 -31.98 15.13
N VAL A 419 -1.26 -30.91 15.30
CA VAL A 419 -1.76 -29.54 15.25
C VAL A 419 -0.89 -28.64 14.38
N ALA A 420 -1.56 -27.73 13.68
CA ALA A 420 -0.93 -26.70 12.87
C ALA A 420 -1.64 -25.35 13.07
N LEU A 421 -0.87 -24.27 13.15
CA LEU A 421 -1.35 -22.91 13.31
C LEU A 421 -1.72 -22.31 11.95
N ASN A 422 -2.93 -21.78 11.82
CA ASN A 422 -3.35 -21.02 10.64
C ASN A 422 -2.81 -19.60 10.72
N VAL A 423 -1.94 -19.24 9.79
CA VAL A 423 -1.29 -17.92 9.71
C VAL A 423 -1.70 -17.16 8.45
N THR A 424 -2.82 -17.56 7.86
CA THR A 424 -3.44 -16.87 6.72
C THR A 424 -3.83 -15.45 7.11
N PHE A 425 -3.49 -14.47 6.29
CA PHE A 425 -3.89 -13.07 6.51
C PHE A 425 -5.40 -12.91 6.30
N VAL A 426 -6.09 -12.16 7.17
CA VAL A 426 -7.56 -12.03 7.12
C VAL A 426 -8.03 -10.72 6.49
N ASP A 427 -7.24 -9.65 6.62
CA ASP A 427 -7.56 -8.32 6.12
C ASP A 427 -6.31 -7.67 5.49
N ASP A 428 -6.50 -6.53 4.81
CA ASP A 428 -5.41 -5.74 4.25
C ASP A 428 -4.50 -5.16 5.34
N PRO A 429 -3.17 -5.07 5.13
CA PRO A 429 -2.27 -4.40 6.07
C PRO A 429 -2.67 -2.96 6.37
N VAL A 430 -2.67 -2.58 7.64
CA VAL A 430 -2.89 -1.19 8.05
C VAL A 430 -1.54 -0.51 8.19
N LEU A 431 -1.28 0.49 7.34
CA LEU A 431 -0.05 1.27 7.34
C LEU A 431 -0.27 2.56 8.13
N SER A 432 0.58 2.82 9.13
CA SER A 432 0.62 4.09 9.84
C SER A 432 1.94 4.83 9.57
N THR A 433 2.07 6.03 10.11
CA THR A 433 3.32 6.80 10.03
C THR A 433 4.49 6.13 10.76
N SER A 434 4.21 5.21 11.70
CA SER A 434 5.22 4.61 12.57
C SER A 434 5.13 3.08 12.69
N SER A 435 4.21 2.42 12.00
CA SER A 435 4.03 0.97 12.13
C SER A 435 3.31 0.34 10.94
N VAL A 436 3.48 -0.97 10.81
CA VAL A 436 2.73 -1.83 9.88
C VAL A 436 1.99 -2.87 10.69
N GLU A 437 0.66 -2.90 10.59
CA GLU A 437 -0.19 -3.87 11.29
C GLU A 437 -0.72 -4.92 10.31
N LEU A 438 -0.58 -6.18 10.70
CA LEU A 438 -0.94 -7.36 9.91
C LEU A 438 -1.85 -8.26 10.75
N GLU A 439 -3.03 -8.53 10.23
CA GLU A 439 -4.00 -9.42 10.89
C GLU A 439 -3.96 -10.83 10.30
N ILE A 440 -3.79 -11.83 11.15
CA ILE A 440 -3.77 -13.26 10.78
C ILE A 440 -4.89 -14.02 11.47
N ASN A 441 -5.32 -15.14 10.88
CA ASN A 441 -6.35 -15.99 11.45
C ASN A 441 -5.99 -16.48 12.87
N GLY A 442 -4.76 -16.97 13.06
CA GLY A 442 -4.21 -17.31 14.37
C GLY A 442 -4.80 -18.53 15.06
N LEU A 443 -5.80 -19.23 14.49
CA LEU A 443 -6.41 -20.40 15.11
C LEU A 443 -5.64 -21.70 14.77
N PHE A 444 -5.64 -22.65 15.70
CA PHE A 444 -5.06 -23.97 15.50
C PHE A 444 -6.07 -24.93 14.85
N ASN A 445 -5.59 -25.71 13.87
CA ASN A 445 -6.35 -26.76 13.18
C ASN A 445 -5.66 -28.13 13.34
N GLY A 446 -6.39 -29.21 13.07
CA GLY A 446 -5.77 -30.53 12.93
C GLY A 446 -4.76 -30.55 11.79
N ALA A 447 -3.65 -31.29 11.94
CA ALA A 447 -2.59 -31.38 10.94
C ALA A 447 -3.08 -31.89 9.57
N ASP A 448 -4.20 -32.63 9.54
CA ASP A 448 -4.87 -33.14 8.32
C ASP A 448 -5.79 -32.10 7.63
N GLY A 449 -5.82 -30.85 8.10
CA GLY A 449 -6.63 -29.77 7.53
C GLY A 449 -8.09 -29.75 7.96
N ILE A 450 -8.50 -30.65 8.87
CA ILE A 450 -9.85 -30.67 9.44
C ILE A 450 -9.96 -29.56 10.49
N SER A 451 -10.81 -28.57 10.21
CA SER A 451 -11.15 -27.50 11.17
C SER A 451 -12.01 -28.08 12.29
N VAL A 452 -11.53 -27.94 13.52
CA VAL A 452 -12.23 -28.42 14.72
C VAL A 452 -13.11 -27.32 15.34
N SER A 453 -13.05 -26.09 14.81
CA SER A 453 -13.78 -24.95 15.40
C SER A 453 -14.25 -23.90 14.38
N ASN A 454 -15.55 -23.57 14.43
CA ASN A 454 -16.17 -22.46 13.68
C ASN A 454 -16.16 -21.16 14.50
N TYR A 455 -14.98 -20.69 14.93
CA TYR A 455 -14.87 -19.37 15.53
C TYR A 455 -14.58 -18.33 14.44
N HIS A 456 -15.63 -17.66 13.97
CA HIS A 456 -15.48 -16.40 13.25
C HIS A 456 -15.50 -15.26 14.28
N LEU A 457 -14.32 -14.77 14.69
CA LEU A 457 -14.27 -13.43 15.24
C LEU A 457 -14.27 -12.44 14.07
N LYS A 458 -15.24 -11.53 14.09
CA LYS A 458 -15.24 -10.32 13.26
C LYS A 458 -15.38 -9.18 14.25
N GLY A 459 -14.29 -8.49 14.55
CA GLY A 459 -14.31 -7.45 15.58
C GLY A 459 -12.92 -6.90 15.90
N SER A 460 -12.47 -5.97 15.07
CA SER A 460 -11.36 -5.07 15.37
C SER A 460 -11.66 -4.30 16.66
N GLN A 461 -10.89 -4.55 17.72
CA GLN A 461 -10.60 -3.52 18.71
C GLN A 461 -9.22 -2.95 18.38
N SER A 462 -9.19 -1.65 18.10
CA SER A 462 -7.97 -0.90 17.78
C SER A 462 -6.87 -1.16 18.81
N PHE A 463 -5.68 -1.49 18.32
CA PHE A 463 -4.48 -1.65 19.14
C PHE A 463 -4.23 -0.39 19.99
N LEU A 464 -4.41 -0.50 21.32
CA LEU A 464 -3.94 0.53 22.24
C LEU A 464 -2.43 0.38 22.35
N SER A 465 -1.70 1.22 21.61
CA SER A 465 -0.24 1.36 21.74
C SER A 465 0.13 1.55 23.21
N SER A 466 0.72 0.52 23.81
CA SER A 466 1.14 0.57 25.21
C SER A 466 2.32 1.55 25.35
N LYS A 467 2.23 2.45 26.34
CA LYS A 467 3.32 3.36 26.72
C LYS A 467 4.54 2.53 27.14
N GLY A 468 5.52 2.37 26.25
CA GLY A 468 6.77 1.63 26.50
C GLY A 468 7.82 1.90 25.42
N SER A 469 9.04 1.37 25.58
CA SER A 469 10.11 1.51 24.59
C SER A 469 9.72 0.87 23.25
N ALA A 470 10.00 1.54 22.14
CA ALA A 470 9.73 1.02 20.80
C ALA A 470 10.54 -0.26 20.54
N LYS A 471 9.86 -1.33 20.11
CA LYS A 471 10.42 -2.64 19.74
C LYS A 471 10.16 -2.89 18.25
N MET A 472 11.00 -3.69 17.58
CA MET A 472 10.88 -3.93 16.14
C MET A 472 9.67 -4.80 15.76
N VAL A 473 9.22 -5.69 16.64
CA VAL A 473 8.04 -6.54 16.38
C VAL A 473 7.18 -6.69 17.62
N GLU A 474 5.88 -6.77 17.41
CA GLU A 474 4.88 -7.04 18.44
C GLU A 474 3.86 -8.05 17.92
N ILE A 475 3.76 -9.21 18.58
CA ILE A 475 2.86 -10.30 18.20
C ILE A 475 1.81 -10.45 19.30
N SER A 476 0.54 -10.21 18.99
CA SER A 476 -0.55 -10.27 19.98
C SER A 476 -1.51 -11.42 19.69
N LEU A 477 -1.61 -12.34 20.66
CA LEU A 477 -2.41 -13.56 20.59
C LEU A 477 -3.61 -13.47 21.53
N HIS A 478 -4.81 -13.58 20.99
CA HIS A 478 -6.05 -13.58 21.78
C HIS A 478 -6.28 -14.91 22.51
N GLU A 479 -7.04 -14.93 23.62
CA GLU A 479 -7.33 -16.15 24.40
C GLU A 479 -7.90 -17.30 23.54
N LYS A 480 -8.65 -16.94 22.48
CA LYS A 480 -9.22 -17.89 21.51
C LYS A 480 -8.17 -18.70 20.75
N VAL A 481 -6.96 -18.16 20.57
CA VAL A 481 -5.82 -18.89 19.98
C VAL A 481 -5.48 -20.09 20.87
N PHE A 482 -5.38 -19.88 22.18
CA PHE A 482 -5.06 -20.93 23.14
C PHE A 482 -6.21 -21.93 23.30
N GLU A 483 -7.46 -21.45 23.33
CA GLU A 483 -8.65 -22.32 23.35
C GLU A 483 -8.73 -23.22 22.11
N SER A 484 -8.41 -22.69 20.91
CA SER A 484 -8.39 -23.49 19.68
C SER A 484 -7.35 -24.60 19.73
N ALA A 485 -6.14 -24.32 20.25
CA ALA A 485 -5.11 -25.34 20.44
C ALA A 485 -5.59 -26.44 21.40
N ALA A 486 -6.16 -26.05 22.55
CA ALA A 486 -6.67 -26.98 23.54
C ALA A 486 -7.81 -27.85 22.98
N SER A 487 -8.69 -27.26 22.17
CA SER A 487 -9.77 -27.97 21.49
C SER A 487 -9.25 -29.02 20.51
N VAL A 488 -8.24 -28.71 19.68
CA VAL A 488 -7.69 -29.69 18.72
C VAL A 488 -7.07 -30.88 19.44
N TYR A 489 -6.25 -30.64 20.47
CA TYR A 489 -5.64 -31.74 21.24
C TYR A 489 -6.68 -32.60 21.97
N PHE A 490 -7.76 -31.99 22.46
CA PHE A 490 -8.86 -32.72 23.08
C PHE A 490 -9.57 -33.64 22.08
N HIS A 491 -10.00 -33.12 20.93
CA HIS A 491 -10.72 -33.91 19.91
C HIS A 491 -9.83 -34.95 19.23
N ALA A 492 -8.51 -34.73 19.21
CA ALA A 492 -7.54 -35.72 18.74
C ALA A 492 -7.23 -36.83 19.77
N ASN A 493 -7.91 -36.86 20.93
CA ASN A 493 -7.70 -37.80 22.04
C ASN A 493 -6.28 -37.78 22.66
N TYR A 494 -5.57 -36.65 22.55
CA TYR A 494 -4.23 -36.48 23.15
C TYR A 494 -4.26 -36.07 24.63
N MET A 495 -5.44 -35.83 25.20
CA MET A 495 -5.65 -35.43 26.60
C MET A 495 -6.16 -36.58 27.49
N GLN A 496 -5.68 -37.80 27.22
CA GLN A 496 -5.95 -39.00 27.99
C GLN A 496 -4.63 -39.66 28.34
N TRP A 497 -4.42 -39.97 29.62
CA TRP A 497 -3.18 -40.56 30.11
C TRP A 497 -3.46 -41.69 31.07
N THR A 498 -3.02 -42.89 30.71
CA THR A 498 -2.95 -44.05 31.59
C THR A 498 -1.53 -44.20 32.08
N VAL A 499 -1.36 -44.32 33.40
CA VAL A 499 -0.06 -44.35 34.05
C VAL A 499 0.10 -45.67 34.78
N ASP A 500 1.18 -46.38 34.47
CA ASP A 500 1.62 -47.62 35.11
C ASP A 500 2.78 -47.40 36.10
N LYS A 501 3.39 -46.21 36.10
CA LYS A 501 4.50 -45.82 37.00
C LYS A 501 4.39 -44.38 37.47
N ILE A 502 4.37 -44.18 38.80
CA ILE A 502 4.48 -42.87 39.43
C ILE A 502 5.63 -42.83 40.45
N PRO A 503 6.08 -41.66 40.94
CA PRO A 503 7.21 -41.58 41.88
C PRO A 503 7.04 -42.44 43.14
N ASP A 504 5.82 -42.50 43.68
CA ASP A 504 5.45 -43.40 44.77
C ASP A 504 4.82 -44.69 44.22
N GLN A 505 5.65 -45.69 44.00
CA GLN A 505 5.23 -46.98 43.43
C GLN A 505 4.26 -47.75 44.34
N SER A 506 4.21 -47.44 45.64
CA SER A 506 3.27 -48.11 46.55
C SER A 506 1.81 -47.85 46.18
N LEU A 507 1.51 -46.71 45.55
CA LEU A 507 0.19 -46.32 45.08
C LEU A 507 -0.23 -47.02 43.77
N MET A 508 0.69 -47.75 43.12
CA MET A 508 0.41 -48.53 41.91
C MET A 508 0.01 -49.98 42.22
N ASN A 509 -0.15 -50.32 43.50
CA ASN A 509 -0.66 -51.61 43.95
C ASN A 509 -1.79 -51.42 44.97
N THR A 510 -2.80 -52.27 44.91
CA THR A 510 -3.97 -52.23 45.81
C THR A 510 -3.60 -52.26 47.30
N ALA A 511 -2.46 -52.87 47.66
CA ALA A 511 -1.93 -52.88 49.02
C ALA A 511 -1.65 -51.47 49.57
N GLY A 512 -1.15 -50.55 48.73
CA GLY A 512 -0.91 -49.15 49.14
C GLY A 512 -2.18 -48.37 49.46
N TRP A 513 -3.33 -48.86 48.98
CA TRP A 513 -4.64 -48.24 49.20
C TRP A 513 -5.42 -48.88 50.34
N ARG A 514 -4.88 -49.89 51.03
CA ARG A 514 -5.57 -50.65 52.09
C ARG A 514 -6.19 -49.77 53.18
N PHE A 515 -5.56 -48.66 53.53
CA PHE A 515 -6.06 -47.72 54.55
C PHE A 515 -6.86 -46.54 53.97
N ILE A 516 -6.90 -46.41 52.65
CA ILE A 516 -7.49 -45.29 51.91
C ILE A 516 -8.84 -45.72 51.33
N ILE A 517 -8.84 -46.87 50.65
CA ILE A 517 -10.01 -47.56 50.12
C ILE A 517 -9.93 -49.04 50.55
N PRO A 518 -10.35 -49.39 51.77
CA PRO A 518 -10.23 -50.76 52.28
C PRO A 518 -10.97 -51.82 51.44
N GLN A 519 -12.05 -51.43 50.77
CA GLN A 519 -12.82 -52.34 49.90
C GLN A 519 -12.08 -52.69 48.60
N LEU A 520 -11.20 -51.80 48.11
CA LEU A 520 -10.36 -52.05 46.96
C LEU A 520 -9.44 -53.26 47.24
N TYR A 521 -8.69 -53.19 48.34
CA TYR A 521 -7.79 -54.26 48.76
C TYR A 521 -8.51 -55.56 49.11
N LYS A 522 -9.74 -55.49 49.66
CA LYS A 522 -10.52 -56.70 50.00
C LYS A 522 -10.99 -57.46 48.76
N GLN A 523 -11.40 -56.74 47.70
CA GLN A 523 -11.87 -57.34 46.47
C GLN A 523 -10.72 -57.75 45.55
N TYR A 524 -9.61 -57.00 45.58
CA TYR A 524 -8.43 -57.18 44.75
C TYR A 524 -7.18 -57.10 45.63
N PRO A 525 -6.79 -58.18 46.34
CA PRO A 525 -5.66 -58.16 47.26
C PRO A 525 -4.33 -58.28 46.52
N ASP A 526 -3.44 -57.31 46.75
CA ASP A 526 -2.07 -57.25 46.21
C ASP A 526 -1.99 -57.19 44.67
N ASP A 527 -3.11 -56.91 43.99
CA ASP A 527 -3.16 -56.67 42.54
C ASP A 527 -2.50 -55.33 42.16
N ASP A 528 -1.85 -55.31 41.01
CA ASP A 528 -1.31 -54.09 40.39
C ASP A 528 -2.43 -53.21 39.84
N MET A 529 -2.15 -51.92 39.67
CA MET A 529 -3.14 -50.93 39.23
C MET A 529 -2.58 -50.01 38.18
N ASN A 530 -3.49 -49.51 37.34
CA ASN A 530 -3.28 -48.38 36.46
C ASN A 530 -4.13 -47.21 36.92
N LEU A 531 -3.57 -46.00 36.82
CA LEU A 531 -4.28 -44.77 37.14
C LEU A 531 -4.41 -43.98 35.85
N SER A 532 -5.67 -43.72 35.46
CA SER A 532 -6.00 -43.05 34.22
C SER A 532 -6.61 -41.69 34.52
N ILE A 533 -6.15 -40.64 33.85
CA ILE A 533 -6.83 -39.33 33.84
C ILE A 533 -7.23 -38.99 32.41
N ALA A 534 -8.50 -38.68 32.22
CA ALA A 534 -9.07 -38.33 30.92
C ALA A 534 -9.75 -36.97 31.02
N VAL A 535 -9.29 -36.00 30.26
CA VAL A 535 -9.98 -34.71 30.15
C VAL A 535 -11.35 -34.94 29.49
N THR A 536 -12.41 -34.33 30.03
CA THR A 536 -13.81 -34.57 29.62
C THR A 536 -14.38 -33.47 28.72
N SER A 537 -13.73 -32.30 28.70
CA SER A 537 -14.05 -31.20 27.79
C SER A 537 -12.80 -30.34 27.54
N PRO A 538 -12.73 -29.57 26.43
CA PRO A 538 -11.61 -28.66 26.17
C PRO A 538 -11.37 -27.73 27.37
N PRO A 539 -10.12 -27.63 27.87
CA PRO A 539 -9.76 -26.68 28.93
C PRO A 539 -10.19 -25.25 28.61
N ILE A 540 -10.79 -24.57 29.59
CA ILE A 540 -11.18 -23.17 29.46
C ILE A 540 -9.97 -22.33 29.88
N ILE A 541 -9.59 -21.33 29.07
CA ILE A 541 -8.43 -20.46 29.32
C ILE A 541 -8.93 -19.02 29.39
N ARG A 542 -8.50 -18.29 30.42
CA ARG A 542 -8.83 -16.88 30.62
C ARG A 542 -7.55 -16.09 30.85
N ILE A 543 -7.38 -15.02 30.08
CA ILE A 543 -6.20 -14.16 30.21
C ILE A 543 -6.63 -12.86 30.90
N SER A 544 -5.96 -12.55 32.01
CA SER A 544 -6.08 -11.28 32.75
C SER A 544 -4.73 -10.55 32.76
N ASP A 545 -4.72 -9.31 33.24
CA ASP A 545 -3.53 -8.45 33.31
C ASP A 545 -2.39 -9.06 34.15
N HIS A 546 -2.71 -9.95 35.08
CA HIS A 546 -1.74 -10.55 35.99
C HIS A 546 -1.53 -12.05 35.71
N ASP A 547 -2.61 -12.79 35.46
CA ASP A 547 -2.61 -14.24 35.43
C ASP A 547 -3.26 -14.80 34.15
N ILE A 548 -2.79 -15.99 33.75
CA ILE A 548 -3.45 -16.82 32.74
C ILE A 548 -4.07 -17.98 33.50
N ASP A 549 -5.38 -17.93 33.71
CA ASP A 549 -6.08 -18.96 34.47
C ASP A 549 -6.67 -20.02 33.54
N THR A 550 -6.69 -21.26 34.01
CA THR A 550 -7.34 -22.35 33.30
C THR A 550 -8.16 -23.24 34.21
N THR A 551 -9.32 -23.65 33.71
CA THR A 551 -10.19 -24.65 34.35
C THR A 551 -10.22 -25.90 33.50
N ILE A 552 -9.88 -27.04 34.11
CA ILE A 552 -9.79 -28.33 33.45
C ILE A 552 -10.81 -29.28 34.09
N TYR A 553 -11.69 -29.83 33.26
CA TYR A 553 -12.62 -30.89 33.65
C TYR A 553 -12.03 -32.23 33.23
N ALA A 554 -11.92 -33.17 34.17
CA ALA A 554 -11.34 -34.48 33.91
C ALA A 554 -12.01 -35.56 34.74
N ASP A 555 -11.90 -36.81 34.31
CA ASP A 555 -12.24 -37.98 35.09
C ASP A 555 -10.94 -38.71 35.47
N PHE A 556 -10.83 -39.08 36.74
CA PHE A 556 -9.76 -39.92 37.27
C PHE A 556 -10.32 -41.32 37.52
N ILE A 557 -9.71 -42.31 36.89
CA ILE A 557 -10.17 -43.69 36.86
C ILE A 557 -9.09 -44.54 37.53
N ILE A 558 -9.51 -45.33 38.52
CA ILE A 558 -8.65 -46.36 39.11
C ILE A 558 -9.00 -47.68 38.43
N GLU A 559 -7.98 -48.33 37.89
CA GLU A 559 -8.09 -49.58 37.16
C GLU A 559 -7.21 -50.62 37.83
N VAL A 560 -7.74 -51.82 38.04
CA VAL A 560 -7.00 -52.93 38.64
C VAL A 560 -6.63 -53.93 37.54
N LEU A 561 -5.41 -54.43 37.58
CA LEU A 561 -4.90 -55.48 36.71
C LEU A 561 -5.16 -56.83 37.37
N ASN A 562 -6.34 -57.41 37.13
CA ASN A 562 -6.74 -58.71 37.67
C ASN A 562 -6.67 -59.78 36.58
N SER A 563 -5.88 -60.83 36.80
CA SER A 563 -5.83 -62.02 35.92
C SER A 563 -5.52 -61.71 34.45
N GLY A 564 -4.76 -60.63 34.19
CA GLY A 564 -4.40 -60.18 32.83
C GLY A 564 -5.41 -59.24 32.17
N GLU A 565 -6.54 -58.95 32.82
CA GLU A 565 -7.53 -57.96 32.35
C GLU A 565 -7.43 -56.66 33.16
N THR A 566 -7.60 -55.52 32.48
CA THR A 566 -7.68 -54.20 33.13
C THR A 566 -9.15 -53.89 33.44
N VAL A 567 -9.49 -53.84 34.73
CA VAL A 567 -10.86 -53.63 35.20
C VAL A 567 -10.99 -52.25 35.85
N PRO A 568 -11.77 -51.31 35.31
CA PRO A 568 -12.01 -50.03 35.93
C PRO A 568 -12.94 -50.21 37.15
N VAL A 569 -12.45 -49.83 38.34
CA VAL A 569 -13.13 -50.10 39.62
C VAL A 569 -13.82 -48.86 40.20
N THR A 570 -13.34 -47.66 39.87
CA THR A 570 -14.01 -46.41 40.24
C THR A 570 -13.64 -45.27 39.30
N CYS A 571 -14.56 -44.32 39.14
CA CYS A 571 -14.37 -43.08 38.39
C CYS A 571 -14.74 -41.89 39.27
N ILE A 572 -13.83 -40.93 39.35
CA ILE A 572 -13.94 -39.71 40.15
C ILE A 572 -13.85 -38.53 39.20
N SER A 573 -14.89 -37.69 39.20
CA SER A 573 -14.90 -36.47 38.41
C SER A 573 -14.07 -35.39 39.11
N LEU A 574 -13.30 -34.64 38.33
CA LEU A 574 -12.40 -33.60 38.77
C LEU A 574 -12.72 -32.27 38.08
N VAL A 575 -12.72 -31.20 38.87
CA VAL A 575 -12.65 -29.82 38.39
C VAL A 575 -11.39 -29.20 38.95
N MET A 576 -10.41 -28.95 38.09
CA MET A 576 -9.09 -28.43 38.46
C MET A 576 -8.98 -26.95 38.06
N SER A 577 -8.59 -26.10 39.00
CA SER A 577 -8.21 -24.71 38.73
C SER A 577 -6.69 -24.61 38.72
N ALA A 578 -6.12 -24.07 37.66
CA ALA A 578 -4.67 -23.93 37.51
C ALA A 578 -4.30 -22.54 36.96
N SER A 579 -3.09 -22.11 37.29
CA SER A 579 -2.50 -20.87 36.78
C SER A 579 -1.36 -21.23 35.82
N CYS A 580 -1.35 -20.55 34.68
CA CYS A 580 -0.40 -20.71 33.60
C CYS A 580 0.53 -19.50 33.51
N SER A 581 1.76 -19.73 33.05
CA SER A 581 2.70 -18.66 32.74
C SER A 581 3.33 -18.88 31.37
N ALA A 582 3.39 -17.82 30.57
CA ALA A 582 4.04 -17.82 29.27
C ALA A 582 5.50 -17.36 29.35
N LYS A 583 6.38 -17.95 28.54
CA LYS A 583 7.80 -17.59 28.40
C LYS A 583 8.22 -17.73 26.94
N ILE A 584 9.15 -16.89 26.50
CA ILE A 584 9.78 -17.02 25.17
C ILE A 584 10.99 -17.93 25.28
N TYR A 585 11.06 -18.92 24.40
CA TYR A 585 12.25 -19.74 24.21
C TYR A 585 12.60 -19.78 22.73
N ARG A 586 13.71 -19.11 22.36
CA ARG A 586 14.07 -18.83 20.95
C ARG A 586 12.91 -18.10 20.25
N ASN A 587 12.28 -18.73 19.26
CA ASN A 587 11.13 -18.19 18.53
C ASN A 587 9.80 -18.82 18.95
N ASN A 588 9.78 -19.61 20.03
CA ASN A 588 8.58 -20.30 20.49
C ASN A 588 7.97 -19.60 21.71
N LEU A 589 6.64 -19.58 21.75
CA LEU A 589 5.89 -19.28 22.97
C LEU A 589 5.73 -20.57 23.77
N ALA A 590 6.53 -20.70 24.83
CA ALA A 590 6.47 -21.81 25.77
C ALA A 590 5.58 -21.46 26.97
N GLY A 591 5.04 -22.50 27.60
CA GLY A 591 4.17 -22.37 28.77
C GLY A 591 4.63 -23.21 29.96
N SER A 592 4.12 -22.87 31.12
CA SER A 592 4.06 -23.78 32.26
C SER A 592 2.75 -23.63 33.01
N ILE A 593 2.28 -24.71 33.63
CA ILE A 593 1.04 -24.81 34.39
C ILE A 593 1.34 -25.19 35.85
N ARG A 594 0.59 -24.59 36.77
CA ARG A 594 0.63 -24.88 38.20
C ARG A 594 -0.79 -25.07 38.72
N LEU A 595 -1.07 -26.25 39.29
CA LEU A 595 -2.33 -26.53 39.94
C LEU A 595 -2.51 -25.63 41.18
N LEU A 596 -3.63 -24.89 41.25
CA LEU A 596 -4.00 -24.07 42.40
C LEU A 596 -4.84 -24.87 43.38
N ASN A 597 -5.96 -25.41 42.89
CA ASN A 597 -6.89 -26.23 43.66
C ASN A 597 -7.61 -27.22 42.73
N PHE A 598 -8.29 -28.20 43.31
CA PHE A 598 -9.22 -29.05 42.59
C PHE A 598 -10.35 -29.50 43.51
N THR A 599 -11.51 -29.78 42.93
CA THR A 599 -12.61 -30.49 43.59
C THR A 599 -12.74 -31.88 42.98
N ALA A 600 -13.11 -32.86 43.79
CA ALA A 600 -13.31 -34.24 43.36
C ALA A 600 -14.66 -34.76 43.86
N SER A 601 -15.45 -35.34 42.96
CA SER A 601 -16.74 -35.96 43.26
C SER A 601 -16.80 -37.37 42.70
N LEU A 602 -17.36 -38.30 43.46
CA LEU A 602 -17.49 -39.69 43.01
C LEU A 602 -18.54 -39.75 41.89
N LYS A 603 -18.15 -40.23 40.70
CA LYS A 603 -19.07 -40.43 39.57
C LYS A 603 -19.71 -41.81 39.65
N TRP A 604 -18.89 -42.84 39.87
CA TRP A 604 -19.34 -44.20 40.18
C TRP A 604 -18.24 -45.03 40.85
N SER A 605 -18.61 -46.12 41.53
CA SER A 605 -17.69 -47.04 42.19
C SER A 605 -18.26 -48.45 42.28
N ASN A 606 -17.50 -49.44 41.80
CA ASN A 606 -17.82 -50.87 41.94
C ASN A 606 -17.26 -51.46 43.25
N ILE A 607 -16.42 -50.70 43.96
CA ILE A 607 -15.78 -51.04 45.24
C ILE A 607 -16.51 -50.39 46.44
N GLY A 608 -17.73 -49.87 46.22
CA GLY A 608 -18.56 -49.24 47.24
C GLY A 608 -18.20 -47.79 47.55
N ASN A 609 -18.67 -47.28 48.69
CA ASN A 609 -18.51 -45.88 49.07
C ASN A 609 -17.04 -45.55 49.39
N LEU A 610 -16.55 -44.44 48.84
CA LEU A 610 -15.20 -43.96 49.05
C LEU A 610 -15.16 -42.84 50.10
N HIS A 611 -14.15 -42.87 50.98
CA HIS A 611 -13.83 -41.75 51.85
C HIS A 611 -13.11 -40.66 51.05
N MET A 612 -13.89 -39.79 50.40
CA MET A 612 -13.36 -38.82 49.43
C MET A 612 -12.26 -37.90 49.97
N HIS A 613 -12.23 -37.60 51.27
CA HIS A 613 -11.16 -36.80 51.87
C HIS A 613 -9.78 -37.49 51.80
N LEU A 614 -9.72 -38.82 52.03
CA LEU A 614 -8.48 -39.60 51.93
C LEU A 614 -8.06 -39.73 50.47
N VAL A 615 -9.03 -40.00 49.58
CA VAL A 615 -8.79 -40.14 48.15
C VAL A 615 -8.29 -38.81 47.55
N GLN A 616 -8.87 -37.68 47.94
CA GLN A 616 -8.42 -36.35 47.54
C GLN A 616 -6.96 -36.06 47.98
N ALA A 617 -6.53 -36.52 49.16
CA ALA A 617 -5.14 -36.33 49.59
C ALA A 617 -4.15 -37.06 48.68
N VAL A 618 -4.47 -38.31 48.29
CA VAL A 618 -3.67 -39.09 47.34
C VAL A 618 -3.69 -38.45 45.95
N MET A 619 -4.87 -38.09 45.46
CA MET A 619 -5.02 -37.44 44.15
C MET A 619 -4.26 -36.12 44.09
N SER A 620 -4.28 -35.31 45.15
CA SER A 620 -3.49 -34.06 45.23
C SER A 620 -2.01 -34.34 45.02
N THR A 621 -1.51 -35.42 45.64
CA THR A 621 -0.11 -35.84 45.51
C THR A 621 0.18 -36.25 44.06
N ILE A 622 -0.62 -37.15 43.48
CA ILE A 622 -0.42 -37.65 42.12
C ILE A 622 -0.50 -36.51 41.08
N LEU A 623 -1.49 -35.63 41.21
CA LEU A 623 -1.64 -34.48 40.32
C LEU A 623 -0.40 -33.57 40.38
N LYS A 624 0.10 -33.26 41.58
CA LYS A 624 1.23 -32.33 41.77
C LYS A 624 2.59 -32.93 41.42
N THR A 625 2.83 -34.21 41.72
CA THR A 625 4.15 -34.84 41.57
C THR A 625 4.34 -35.55 40.23
N PHE A 626 3.25 -35.91 39.55
CA PHE A 626 3.32 -36.61 38.27
C PHE A 626 2.65 -35.83 37.13
N PHE A 627 1.33 -35.59 37.20
CA PHE A 627 0.61 -35.03 36.05
C PHE A 627 1.01 -33.59 35.72
N MET A 628 1.16 -32.71 36.71
CA MET A 628 1.59 -31.33 36.45
C MET A 628 3.01 -31.25 35.87
N PRO A 629 4.03 -31.97 36.41
CA PRO A 629 5.33 -32.06 35.75
C PRO A 629 5.29 -32.62 34.33
N TYR A 630 4.47 -33.65 34.09
CA TYR A 630 4.30 -34.25 32.76
C TYR A 630 3.70 -33.25 31.75
N LEU A 631 2.64 -32.53 32.13
CA LEU A 631 2.05 -31.47 31.30
C LEU A 631 3.07 -30.35 31.01
N ASN A 632 3.86 -29.96 32.01
CA ASN A 632 4.90 -28.96 31.85
C ASN A 632 6.01 -29.38 30.87
N LEU A 633 6.30 -30.68 30.73
CA LEU A 633 7.25 -31.17 29.73
C LEU A 633 6.78 -30.87 28.30
N HIS A 634 5.47 -30.99 28.06
CA HIS A 634 4.86 -30.67 26.77
C HIS A 634 4.73 -29.17 26.56
N LEU A 635 4.22 -28.43 27.55
CA LEU A 635 4.05 -26.98 27.46
C LEU A 635 5.37 -26.22 27.28
N ARG A 636 6.48 -26.73 27.82
CA ARG A 636 7.82 -26.14 27.63
C ARG A 636 8.31 -26.19 26.19
N ARG A 637 7.83 -27.12 25.36
CA ARG A 637 8.17 -27.15 23.93
C ARG A 637 7.58 -25.94 23.21
N GLY A 638 6.40 -25.51 23.67
CA GLY A 638 5.67 -24.38 23.10
C GLY A 638 5.26 -24.60 21.66
N PHE A 639 4.88 -23.51 21.01
CA PHE A 639 4.62 -23.45 19.58
C PHE A 639 5.38 -22.29 18.93
N PRO A 640 5.76 -22.40 17.64
CA PRO A 640 6.48 -21.35 16.95
C PRO A 640 5.61 -20.10 16.75
N LEU A 641 6.19 -18.94 16.99
CA LEU A 641 5.55 -17.66 16.65
C LEU A 641 5.65 -17.40 15.13
N PRO A 642 4.68 -16.68 14.53
CA PRO A 642 4.59 -16.46 13.08
C PRO A 642 5.64 -15.46 12.59
N LEU A 643 6.89 -15.88 12.53
CA LEU A 643 8.02 -15.10 12.04
C LEU A 643 8.49 -15.61 10.67
N PRO A 644 8.87 -14.72 9.74
CA PRO A 644 9.51 -15.14 8.49
C PRO A 644 10.82 -15.88 8.76
N HIS A 645 11.19 -16.76 7.81
CA HIS A 645 12.43 -17.53 7.89
C HIS A 645 13.66 -16.61 8.04
N GLY A 646 14.63 -17.03 8.85
CA GLY A 646 15.90 -16.31 9.08
C GLY A 646 15.85 -15.26 10.19
N PHE A 647 14.68 -14.92 10.72
CA PHE A 647 14.53 -13.99 11.84
C PHE A 647 14.49 -14.68 13.19
N THR A 648 15.10 -14.05 14.19
CA THR A 648 15.08 -14.51 15.59
C THR A 648 14.77 -13.37 16.55
N LEU A 649 14.00 -13.68 17.60
CA LEU A 649 13.61 -12.72 18.64
C LEU A 649 14.79 -12.39 19.56
N GLN A 650 14.98 -11.10 19.84
CA GLN A 650 15.98 -10.54 20.74
C GLN A 650 15.33 -9.68 21.83
N ASN A 651 15.73 -9.87 23.09
CA ASN A 651 15.21 -9.10 24.24
C ASN A 651 13.68 -9.08 24.30
N ALA A 652 13.06 -10.26 24.11
CA ALA A 652 11.63 -10.41 24.05
C ALA A 652 10.96 -10.25 25.43
N GLU A 653 9.88 -9.49 25.46
CA GLU A 653 9.06 -9.21 26.63
C GLU A 653 7.64 -9.73 26.38
N ILE A 654 6.97 -10.18 27.45
CA ILE A 654 5.58 -10.63 27.39
C ILE A 654 4.71 -9.70 28.22
N ILE A 655 3.65 -9.19 27.61
CA ILE A 655 2.61 -8.38 28.25
C ILE A 655 1.30 -9.15 28.18
N ARG A 656 0.46 -9.00 29.21
CA ARG A 656 -0.89 -9.56 29.27
C ARG A 656 -1.85 -8.41 29.50
N LEU A 657 -2.84 -8.28 28.62
CA LEU A 657 -3.83 -7.20 28.67
C LEU A 657 -5.01 -7.61 27.79
N ASP A 658 -6.24 -7.22 28.16
CA ASP A 658 -7.44 -7.33 27.31
C ASP A 658 -7.60 -8.71 26.64
N SER A 659 -7.56 -9.78 27.45
CA SER A 659 -7.68 -11.17 26.98
C SER A 659 -6.61 -11.62 25.97
N ARG A 660 -5.43 -10.95 25.95
CA ARG A 660 -4.34 -11.22 25.01
C ARG A 660 -3.00 -11.46 25.71
N VAL A 661 -2.18 -12.31 25.10
CA VAL A 661 -0.75 -12.41 25.37
C VAL A 661 -0.01 -11.72 24.21
N THR A 662 0.71 -10.65 24.53
CA THR A 662 1.46 -9.87 23.55
C THR A 662 2.96 -10.04 23.77
N VAL A 663 3.67 -10.41 22.71
CA VAL A 663 5.13 -10.60 22.69
C VAL A 663 5.76 -9.42 21.97
N ARG A 664 6.61 -8.65 22.65
CA ARG A 664 7.31 -7.49 22.08
C ARG A 664 8.80 -7.78 22.03
N SER A 665 9.44 -7.57 20.89
CA SER A 665 10.83 -7.99 20.70
C SER A 665 11.57 -7.15 19.67
N ASP A 666 12.88 -7.11 19.78
CA ASP A 666 13.74 -6.73 18.66
C ASP A 666 13.99 -7.96 17.79
N LEU A 667 14.42 -7.75 16.55
CA LEU A 667 14.68 -8.82 15.59
C LEU A 667 16.16 -8.85 15.21
N SER A 668 16.68 -10.06 14.99
CA SER A 668 17.98 -10.26 14.35
C SER A 668 17.83 -11.25 13.19
N PHE A 669 18.55 -11.00 12.10
CA PHE A 669 18.53 -11.80 10.87
C PHE A 669 19.85 -12.55 10.70
N SER A 670 19.80 -13.87 10.49
CA SER A 670 20.99 -14.73 10.58
C SER A 670 21.54 -15.26 9.24
N ASP A 671 20.94 -14.94 8.09
CA ASP A 671 21.46 -15.43 6.81
C ASP A 671 22.66 -14.60 6.32
N ARG A 672 23.73 -15.31 5.92
CA ARG A 672 25.01 -14.76 5.40
C ARG A 672 24.88 -14.18 3.98
N TYR A 673 23.97 -13.25 3.77
CA TYR A 673 24.02 -12.35 2.62
C TYR A 673 24.02 -10.93 3.16
N ASP A 674 25.17 -10.27 2.98
CA ASP A 674 25.52 -8.87 3.24
C ASP A 674 24.64 -8.09 4.21
N SER A 675 25.27 -7.72 5.33
CA SER A 675 24.76 -6.82 6.36
C SER A 675 24.11 -5.57 5.78
N TYR A 676 22.78 -5.52 5.77
CA TYR A 676 22.05 -4.28 5.80
C TYR A 676 21.53 -4.05 7.22
N ASP A 677 21.93 -2.92 7.79
CA ASP A 677 21.51 -2.43 9.08
C ASP A 677 19.99 -2.15 9.02
N LEU A 678 19.17 -3.11 9.48
CA LEU A 678 17.72 -3.00 9.52
C LEU A 678 17.31 -1.99 10.61
N ASN A 679 17.28 -0.71 10.25
CA ASN A 679 16.78 0.33 11.15
C ASN A 679 15.25 0.36 11.19
N ARG A 680 14.73 0.06 12.39
CA ARG A 680 13.57 0.63 13.11
C ARG A 680 12.29 0.94 12.33
N LEU A 681 11.50 -0.09 12.00
CA LEU A 681 10.05 0.03 11.91
C LEU A 681 9.39 -1.09 12.73
N PRO A 682 8.54 -0.77 13.74
CA PRO A 682 7.70 -1.73 14.44
C PRO A 682 6.73 -2.44 13.47
N ILE A 683 6.74 -3.77 13.45
CA ILE A 683 5.74 -4.60 12.79
C ILE A 683 4.81 -5.18 13.87
N HIS A 684 3.51 -4.91 13.76
CA HIS A 684 2.49 -5.49 14.64
C HIS A 684 1.81 -6.66 13.90
N LEU A 685 1.87 -7.85 14.48
CA LEU A 685 1.15 -9.04 14.03
C LEU A 685 0.04 -9.33 15.03
N VAL A 686 -1.20 -9.27 14.59
CA VAL A 686 -2.40 -9.41 15.43
C VAL A 686 -3.19 -10.62 14.98
N THR A 687 -3.63 -11.46 15.91
CA THR A 687 -4.59 -12.53 15.58
C THR A 687 -6.01 -11.98 15.60
N ALA A 688 -6.82 -12.39 14.63
CA ALA A 688 -8.23 -12.03 14.49
C ALA A 688 -9.13 -12.48 15.66
#